data_AF-A0A442X3I0-F1
#
_entry.id   AF-A0A442X3I0-F1
#
_cell.length_a   1.000
_cell.length_b   1.000
_cell.length_c   1.000
_cell.angle_alpha   90.00
_cell.angle_beta   90.00
_cell.angle_gamma   90.00
#
_symmetry.space_group_name_H-M   'P 1'
#
loop_
_entity.id
_entity.type
_entity.pdbx_description
1 polymer ?
#
loop_
_entity_poly.entity_id
_entity_poly.type
_entity_poly.pdbx_seq_one_letter_code
_entity_poly.pdbx_strand_id
1 'polypeptide(L)'
;MHITEQQFLALVNQDHKSLYNTLDKKPWPEQWRDYFQEAKRFNQDTLIGIFGDTEHIPELPTKPIDFTDRHRLLVGEFLRRNHPRLAHDIAIGLDVKLGLPPLLDGYSARNKDLVGFIARSHGENLRSNFEYIDREYNLRDFNRVHIVFLMGLLRLADYAQIQATRAPRLKMAIHKIGSPISQREWRVHQSIINITRTHDDPEALLVKSRPLRVTDYLRVKDWLVDLQGEIDKTWAVFGEIYGRQTTSGLANLQLSIRRIRSNILDRFSSDLFIPEKIAFKVSEPEMLSLLLAPLYGDHPGYGIRELVQNARDAVLEAKSVGATHLNHSQGKIDVYIEKLDGQPRVRVVDNGIGMSLDVIKNYFLNAGASYRSSYAWQNAHVDDDGRSRIARSGRFGVGALAAFLIGPRISLTTKQWSSANGEGFSFSCGLHDKEIQLEKRECPFGTDISIDTSVDTYNKIVQLTKEVKNFYQFDDLVVLKFHVTDDERTTIEQCNNYDKDSLIGTFNTEKFPSVSWGKAKYPRYSTNFVNGIAVRPIADRYRAGGLNNLYETGPLFVEPSFDELHHSDSSSLVRSSQFWVSVEDRDAFSPLNLARTSFNVPDDEITLHIDDHLFSSLLKTIDENSEELSKMSFSNDGLAARRRPKLICYAFDEAVLCIEDDGFCHLI
;
A
#
# COMPACT_ATOMS: atom_id res chain seq x y z
N MET A 1 5.22 36.19 -4.27
CA MET A 1 4.28 37.13 -3.62
C MET A 1 5.03 38.39 -3.24
N HIS A 2 4.32 39.51 -3.11
CA HIS A 2 4.89 40.85 -2.91
C HIS A 2 4.88 41.32 -1.44
N ILE A 3 4.77 40.39 -0.49
CA ILE A 3 4.75 40.65 0.96
C ILE A 3 6.00 40.03 1.57
N THR A 4 6.79 40.84 2.27
CA THR A 4 7.97 40.39 3.05
C THR A 4 7.57 39.74 4.37
N GLU A 5 8.49 39.03 5.04
CA GLU A 5 8.18 38.44 6.36
C GLU A 5 7.75 39.51 7.39
N GLN A 6 8.35 40.71 7.35
CA GLN A 6 7.95 41.84 8.19
C GLN A 6 6.52 42.32 7.90
N GLN A 7 6.15 42.45 6.61
CA GLN A 7 4.81 42.85 6.21
C GLN A 7 3.77 41.78 6.56
N PHE A 8 4.15 40.49 6.49
CA PHE A 8 3.29 39.41 6.95
C PHE A 8 3.03 39.47 8.46
N LEU A 9 4.07 39.69 9.28
CA LEU A 9 3.90 39.88 10.72
C LEU A 9 3.00 41.08 11.04
N ALA A 10 3.10 42.18 10.29
CA ALA A 10 2.19 43.33 10.41
C ALA A 10 0.74 43.03 9.96
N LEU A 11 0.56 42.15 8.97
CA LEU A 11 -0.75 41.72 8.49
C LEU A 11 -1.50 40.91 9.56
N VAL A 12 -0.82 39.99 10.26
CA VAL A 12 -1.45 39.06 11.23
C VAL A 12 -1.27 39.48 12.70
N ASN A 13 -0.71 40.66 12.98
CA ASN A 13 -0.61 41.23 14.32
C ASN A 13 -2.00 41.43 14.95
N GLN A 14 -2.21 41.01 16.20
CA GLN A 14 -3.50 41.08 16.91
C GLN A 14 -4.11 42.50 17.00
N ASP A 15 -3.31 43.56 16.92
CA ASP A 15 -3.79 44.95 16.86
C ASP A 15 -4.44 45.30 15.51
N HIS A 16 -4.26 44.47 14.48
CA HIS A 16 -4.89 44.61 13.17
C HIS A 16 -6.36 44.20 13.20
N LYS A 17 -7.23 45.10 13.67
CA LYS A 17 -8.69 44.90 13.74
C LYS A 17 -9.46 45.42 12.51
N SER A 18 -8.76 46.03 11.55
CA SER A 18 -9.33 46.61 10.33
C SER A 18 -10.00 45.56 9.42
N LEU A 19 -11.20 45.87 8.93
CA LEU A 19 -11.83 45.27 7.75
C LEU A 19 -11.82 46.33 6.64
N TYR A 20 -11.47 45.94 5.42
CA TYR A 20 -11.30 46.87 4.29
C TYR A 20 -12.53 46.95 3.38
N ASN A 21 -13.37 45.92 3.39
CA ASN A 21 -14.56 45.80 2.56
C ASN A 21 -15.73 45.21 3.38
N THR A 22 -16.95 45.22 2.82
CA THR A 22 -18.17 44.74 3.50
C THR A 22 -18.44 43.24 3.35
N LEU A 23 -17.61 42.51 2.60
CA LEU A 23 -17.75 41.07 2.36
C LEU A 23 -17.08 40.26 3.48
N ASP A 24 -15.93 40.72 3.97
CA ASP A 24 -15.14 40.00 4.96
C ASP A 24 -15.67 40.18 6.38
N LYS A 25 -15.92 39.05 7.04
CA LYS A 25 -16.46 39.00 8.42
C LYS A 25 -15.38 38.93 9.51
N LYS A 26 -14.13 38.65 9.12
CA LYS A 26 -13.01 38.36 10.03
C LYS A 26 -11.76 39.17 9.65
N PRO A 27 -11.09 39.86 10.58
CA PRO A 27 -9.83 40.54 10.29
C PRO A 27 -8.70 39.51 10.09
N TRP A 28 -7.62 39.95 9.44
CA TRP A 28 -6.48 39.09 9.10
C TRP A 28 -5.87 38.25 10.24
N PRO A 29 -5.74 38.76 11.49
CA PRO A 29 -5.21 37.97 12.61
C PRO A 29 -6.12 36.81 13.01
N GLU A 30 -7.43 36.99 12.92
CA GLU A 30 -8.40 35.93 13.19
C GLU A 30 -8.39 34.89 12.07
N GLN A 31 -8.36 35.35 10.82
CA GLN A 31 -8.24 34.45 9.65
C GLN A 31 -6.95 33.61 9.70
N TRP A 32 -5.84 34.20 10.13
CA TRP A 32 -4.57 33.49 10.35
C TRP A 32 -4.68 32.48 11.50
N ARG A 33 -5.27 32.86 12.64
CA ARG A 33 -5.46 31.96 13.79
C ARG A 33 -6.29 30.74 13.41
N ASP A 34 -7.37 30.93 12.67
CA ASP A 34 -8.24 29.84 12.24
C ASP A 34 -7.51 28.88 11.28
N TYR A 35 -6.82 29.43 10.28
CA TYR A 35 -5.94 28.64 9.41
C TYR A 35 -4.83 27.91 10.17
N PHE A 36 -4.26 28.54 11.20
CA PHE A 36 -3.19 27.93 11.99
C PHE A 36 -3.69 26.74 12.84
N GLN A 37 -4.94 26.82 13.34
CA GLN A 37 -5.62 25.69 13.99
C GLN A 37 -5.98 24.57 12.99
N GLU A 38 -6.33 24.92 11.76
CA GLU A 38 -6.49 23.96 10.65
C GLU A 38 -5.16 23.27 10.31
N ALA A 39 -4.07 24.06 10.17
CA ALA A 39 -2.74 23.58 9.82
C ALA A 39 -2.18 22.58 10.85
N LYS A 40 -2.42 22.82 12.15
CA LYS A 40 -2.08 21.87 13.23
C LYS A 40 -2.79 20.52 13.13
N ARG A 41 -3.83 20.41 12.28
CA ARG A 41 -4.62 19.19 12.02
C ARG A 41 -4.44 18.68 10.59
N PHE A 42 -3.46 19.19 9.83
CA PHE A 42 -3.13 18.65 8.52
C PHE A 42 -2.73 17.18 8.62
N ASN A 43 -3.34 16.36 7.77
CA ASN A 43 -2.95 14.95 7.61
C ASN A 43 -1.55 14.86 6.97
N GLN A 44 -0.92 13.68 7.07
CA GLN A 44 0.43 13.42 6.54
C GLN A 44 0.56 13.81 5.07
N ASP A 45 -0.45 13.53 4.24
CA ASP A 45 -0.48 13.92 2.82
C ASP A 45 -0.30 15.43 2.60
N THR A 46 -1.00 16.23 3.41
CA THR A 46 -0.99 17.70 3.29
C THR A 46 0.34 18.25 3.79
N LEU A 47 0.89 17.67 4.86
CA LEU A 47 2.23 18.00 5.35
C LEU A 47 3.31 17.68 4.30
N ILE A 48 3.31 16.47 3.75
CA ILE A 48 4.28 16.04 2.71
C ILE A 48 4.12 16.88 1.45
N GLY A 49 2.89 17.20 1.02
CA GLY A 49 2.66 18.03 -0.16
C GLY A 49 3.19 19.47 -0.04
N ILE A 50 2.99 20.09 1.13
CA ILE A 50 3.40 21.48 1.37
C ILE A 50 4.90 21.55 1.72
N PHE A 51 5.34 20.78 2.71
CA PHE A 51 6.67 20.88 3.34
C PHE A 51 7.68 19.86 2.80
N GLY A 52 7.23 18.66 2.43
CA GLY A 52 8.10 17.53 2.02
C GLY A 52 8.36 16.49 3.11
N ASP A 53 7.75 16.65 4.29
CA ASP A 53 7.93 15.83 5.48
C ASP A 53 6.62 15.76 6.30
N THR A 54 6.65 15.08 7.44
CA THR A 54 5.55 14.99 8.41
C THR A 54 5.87 15.69 9.75
N GLU A 55 6.81 16.61 9.79
CA GLU A 55 7.15 17.34 11.02
C GLU A 55 6.01 18.26 11.48
N HIS A 56 6.01 18.63 12.75
CA HIS A 56 5.00 19.53 13.30
C HIS A 56 5.01 20.93 12.65
N ILE A 57 3.85 21.60 12.70
CA ILE A 57 3.71 22.98 12.26
C ILE A 57 4.36 23.90 13.31
N PRO A 58 5.33 24.76 12.92
CA PRO A 58 5.99 25.65 13.86
C PRO A 58 5.13 26.87 14.18
N GLU A 59 5.28 27.42 15.40
CA GLU A 59 4.69 28.71 15.78
C GLU A 59 5.32 29.86 15.00
N LEU A 60 4.54 30.92 14.73
CA LEU A 60 5.04 32.07 13.96
C LEU A 60 6.09 32.85 14.77
N PRO A 61 7.30 33.12 14.24
CA PRO A 61 8.34 33.83 14.96
C PRO A 61 7.98 35.31 15.14
N THR A 62 8.54 35.94 16.17
CA THR A 62 8.28 37.37 16.47
C THR A 62 9.12 38.34 15.65
N LYS A 63 10.23 37.89 15.05
CA LYS A 63 11.13 38.71 14.24
C LYS A 63 11.33 38.11 12.84
N PRO A 64 11.47 38.92 11.78
CA PRO A 64 11.71 38.43 10.42
C PRO A 64 12.95 37.54 10.27
N ILE A 65 14.00 37.77 11.06
CA ILE A 65 15.26 37.02 10.97
C ILE A 65 15.15 35.56 11.42
N ASP A 66 14.14 35.24 12.24
CA ASP A 66 13.92 33.89 12.77
C ASP A 66 13.07 33.03 11.82
N PHE A 67 12.69 33.54 10.63
CA PHE A 67 11.95 32.77 9.62
C PHE A 67 12.82 31.69 8.97
N THR A 68 12.54 30.44 9.33
CA THR A 68 12.95 29.25 8.57
C THR A 68 12.08 29.06 7.32
N ASP A 69 12.54 28.24 6.38
CA ASP A 69 11.78 27.93 5.16
C ASP A 69 10.44 27.23 5.44
N ARG A 70 10.33 26.45 6.52
CA ARG A 70 9.05 25.86 6.97
C ARG A 70 7.99 26.93 7.25
N HIS A 71 8.38 28.04 7.90
CA HIS A 71 7.49 29.18 8.10
C HIS A 71 7.10 29.83 6.76
N ARG A 72 8.06 30.01 5.84
CA ARG A 72 7.79 30.59 4.51
C ARG A 72 6.81 29.73 3.70
N LEU A 73 6.88 28.40 3.82
CA LEU A 73 5.94 27.49 3.17
C LEU A 73 4.54 27.56 3.79
N LEU A 74 4.43 27.57 5.13
CA LEU A 74 3.16 27.69 5.85
C LEU A 74 2.45 29.01 5.54
N VAL A 75 3.20 30.13 5.57
CA VAL A 75 2.72 31.47 5.21
C VAL A 75 2.41 31.57 3.73
N GLY A 76 3.22 30.93 2.88
CA GLY A 76 3.01 30.84 1.45
C GLY A 76 1.65 30.20 1.10
N GLU A 77 1.30 29.09 1.75
CA GLU A 77 0.01 28.42 1.57
C GLU A 77 -1.16 29.27 2.10
N PHE A 78 -1.02 29.92 3.26
CA PHE A 78 -2.04 30.84 3.78
C PHE A 78 -2.32 31.98 2.80
N LEU A 79 -1.27 32.66 2.35
CA LEU A 79 -1.42 33.77 1.41
C LEU A 79 -1.92 33.26 0.05
N ARG A 80 -1.54 32.05 -0.40
CA ARG A 80 -2.11 31.42 -1.60
C ARG A 80 -3.61 31.17 -1.47
N ARG A 81 -4.12 30.76 -0.30
CA ARG A 81 -5.57 30.59 -0.10
C ARG A 81 -6.32 31.92 -0.06
N ASN A 82 -5.69 32.98 0.45
CA ASN A 82 -6.33 34.28 0.70
C ASN A 82 -5.94 35.37 -0.32
N HIS A 83 -5.17 35.07 -1.36
CA HIS A 83 -4.71 36.05 -2.35
C HIS A 83 -5.82 36.84 -3.09
N PRO A 84 -7.04 36.31 -3.35
CA PRO A 84 -8.10 37.08 -4.00
C PRO A 84 -8.65 38.17 -3.07
N ARG A 85 -8.86 37.84 -1.79
CA ARG A 85 -9.16 38.82 -0.74
C ARG A 85 -8.03 39.83 -0.58
N LEU A 86 -6.78 39.37 -0.54
CA LEU A 86 -5.61 40.23 -0.40
C LEU A 86 -5.53 41.28 -1.52
N ALA A 87 -5.86 40.92 -2.77
CA ALA A 87 -5.93 41.86 -3.89
C ALA A 87 -7.01 42.94 -3.68
N HIS A 88 -8.16 42.58 -3.12
CA HIS A 88 -9.23 43.54 -2.77
C HIS A 88 -8.80 44.50 -1.67
N ASP A 89 -8.27 43.96 -0.57
CA ASP A 89 -7.84 44.75 0.59
C ASP A 89 -6.69 45.71 0.20
N ILE A 90 -5.73 45.25 -0.62
CA ILE A 90 -4.65 46.09 -1.19
C ILE A 90 -5.22 47.23 -2.02
N ALA A 91 -6.24 46.99 -2.86
CA ALA A 91 -6.82 48.04 -3.70
C ALA A 91 -7.48 49.17 -2.87
N ILE A 92 -8.07 48.85 -1.72
CA ILE A 92 -8.82 49.80 -0.89
C ILE A 92 -7.93 50.58 0.09
N GLY A 93 -6.90 49.95 0.68
CA GLY A 93 -5.99 50.66 1.61
C GLY A 93 -5.06 49.80 2.47
N LEU A 94 -4.99 48.48 2.27
CA LEU A 94 -4.02 47.63 2.96
C LEU A 94 -2.58 47.93 2.50
N ASP A 95 -2.41 48.46 1.28
CA ASP A 95 -1.15 48.95 0.75
C ASP A 95 -0.48 49.98 1.68
N VAL A 96 -1.22 51.02 2.08
CA VAL A 96 -0.74 52.07 3.01
C VAL A 96 -0.30 51.47 4.35
N LYS A 97 -1.05 50.50 4.88
CA LYS A 97 -0.75 49.89 6.19
C LYS A 97 0.46 48.95 6.16
N LEU A 98 0.70 48.28 5.02
CA LEU A 98 1.86 47.40 4.83
C LEU A 98 3.07 48.12 4.22
N GLY A 99 2.95 49.42 3.89
CA GLY A 99 4.01 50.16 3.19
C GLY A 99 4.30 49.61 1.80
N LEU A 100 3.28 49.11 1.10
CA LEU A 100 3.40 48.70 -0.30
C LEU A 100 3.38 49.94 -1.22
N PRO A 101 3.97 49.86 -2.43
CA PRO A 101 3.86 50.93 -3.41
C PRO A 101 2.38 51.21 -3.75
N PRO A 102 1.96 52.48 -3.81
CA PRO A 102 0.56 52.82 -4.08
C PRO A 102 0.19 52.40 -5.51
N LEU A 103 -0.89 51.63 -5.62
CA LEU A 103 -1.32 51.02 -6.88
C LEU A 103 -2.41 51.82 -7.61
N LEU A 104 -3.28 52.51 -6.87
CA LEU A 104 -4.49 53.16 -7.37
C LEU A 104 -4.60 54.62 -6.89
N ASP A 105 -3.49 55.35 -6.88
CA ASP A 105 -3.50 56.77 -6.54
C ASP A 105 -4.36 57.60 -7.49
N GLY A 106 -5.05 58.60 -6.94
CA GLY A 106 -6.02 59.43 -7.67
C GLY A 106 -7.38 58.78 -7.95
N TYR A 107 -7.55 57.46 -7.74
CA TYR A 107 -8.86 56.80 -7.88
C TYR A 107 -9.73 57.00 -6.64
N SER A 108 -11.03 57.21 -6.87
CA SER A 108 -12.03 57.29 -5.80
C SER A 108 -12.16 55.96 -5.05
N ALA A 109 -12.60 56.00 -3.79
CA ALA A 109 -12.80 54.79 -2.97
C ALA A 109 -13.72 53.76 -3.66
N ARG A 110 -14.78 54.20 -4.35
CA ARG A 110 -15.69 53.33 -5.11
C ARG A 110 -15.05 52.69 -6.35
N ASN A 111 -14.10 53.38 -7.00
CA ASN A 111 -13.36 52.79 -8.11
C ASN A 111 -12.27 51.82 -7.62
N LYS A 112 -11.63 52.13 -6.49
CA LYS A 112 -10.68 51.23 -5.80
C LYS A 112 -11.37 49.92 -5.40
N ASP A 113 -12.54 50.01 -4.77
CA ASP A 113 -13.37 48.88 -4.40
C ASP A 113 -13.79 48.06 -5.63
N LEU A 114 -14.26 48.70 -6.71
CA LEU A 114 -14.62 48.01 -7.96
C LEU A 114 -13.46 47.22 -8.57
N VAL A 115 -12.27 47.82 -8.68
CA VAL A 115 -11.07 47.15 -9.21
C VAL A 115 -10.64 46.01 -8.30
N GLY A 116 -10.64 46.23 -6.99
CA GLY A 116 -10.32 45.22 -5.98
C GLY A 116 -11.31 44.04 -5.99
N PHE A 117 -12.60 44.30 -6.18
CA PHE A 117 -13.64 43.28 -6.23
C PHE A 117 -13.60 42.47 -7.52
N ILE A 118 -13.37 43.11 -8.68
CA ILE A 118 -13.11 42.37 -9.94
C ILE A 118 -11.89 41.47 -9.76
N ALA A 119 -10.81 41.98 -9.15
CA ALA A 119 -9.65 41.16 -8.81
C ALA A 119 -9.99 40.01 -7.85
N ARG A 120 -10.79 40.23 -6.79
CA ARG A 120 -11.23 39.20 -5.85
C ARG A 120 -11.99 38.05 -6.51
N SER A 121 -12.85 38.37 -7.47
CA SER A 121 -13.77 37.41 -8.09
C SER A 121 -13.09 36.18 -8.73
N HIS A 122 -11.80 36.24 -9.07
CA HIS A 122 -11.12 35.09 -9.67
C HIS A 122 -10.92 33.90 -8.72
N GLY A 123 -10.98 34.12 -7.39
CA GLY A 123 -10.97 33.05 -6.40
C GLY A 123 -12.34 32.52 -6.00
N GLU A 124 -13.43 33.15 -6.44
CA GLU A 124 -14.79 32.90 -5.93
C GLU A 124 -15.76 32.45 -7.04
N ASN A 125 -16.87 31.80 -6.70
CA ASN A 125 -17.84 31.41 -7.72
C ASN A 125 -18.44 32.65 -8.42
N LEU A 126 -18.41 32.67 -9.75
CA LEU A 126 -18.84 33.81 -10.57
C LEU A 126 -20.26 34.31 -10.24
N ARG A 127 -21.21 33.40 -9.94
CA ARG A 127 -22.59 33.78 -9.60
C ARG A 127 -22.77 34.23 -8.15
N SER A 128 -21.99 33.70 -7.21
CA SER A 128 -22.04 34.12 -5.80
C SER A 128 -21.72 35.59 -5.58
N ASN A 129 -21.09 36.23 -6.57
CA ASN A 129 -20.73 37.64 -6.57
C ASN A 129 -21.90 38.57 -6.98
N PHE A 130 -22.99 38.06 -7.56
CA PHE A 130 -24.03 38.91 -8.18
C PHE A 130 -24.81 39.76 -7.18
N GLU A 131 -25.12 39.24 -6.00
CA GLU A 131 -25.85 39.98 -4.94
C GLU A 131 -25.12 41.27 -4.55
N TYR A 132 -23.79 41.22 -4.43
CA TYR A 132 -22.97 42.39 -4.15
C TYR A 132 -22.92 43.36 -5.34
N ILE A 133 -22.82 42.84 -6.57
CA ILE A 133 -22.80 43.68 -7.79
C ILE A 133 -24.12 44.43 -7.97
N ASP A 134 -25.27 43.78 -7.75
CA ASP A 134 -26.59 44.43 -7.87
C ASP A 134 -26.87 45.41 -6.72
N ARG A 135 -26.22 45.24 -5.57
CA ARG A 135 -26.34 46.16 -4.42
C ARG A 135 -25.45 47.41 -4.56
N GLU A 136 -24.19 47.24 -4.95
CA GLU A 136 -23.19 48.32 -4.96
C GLU A 136 -22.99 48.95 -6.35
N TYR A 137 -23.35 48.24 -7.43
CA TYR A 137 -23.05 48.60 -8.82
C TYR A 137 -24.24 48.30 -9.76
N ASN A 138 -23.99 47.66 -10.90
CA ASN A 138 -24.99 47.14 -11.83
C ASN A 138 -24.40 45.94 -12.59
N LEU A 139 -25.17 44.87 -12.74
CA LEU A 139 -24.70 43.61 -13.33
C LEU A 139 -24.21 43.71 -14.78
N ARG A 140 -24.77 44.64 -15.58
CA ARG A 140 -24.51 44.75 -17.03
C ARG A 140 -23.52 45.86 -17.38
N ASP A 141 -23.72 47.04 -16.81
CA ASP A 141 -22.86 48.21 -17.06
C ASP A 141 -22.84 49.14 -15.84
N PHE A 142 -21.65 49.44 -15.35
CA PHE A 142 -21.43 50.52 -14.41
C PHE A 142 -20.33 51.44 -14.95
N ASN A 143 -20.66 52.68 -15.29
CA ASN A 143 -19.72 53.66 -15.87
C ASN A 143 -18.95 53.13 -17.10
N ARG A 144 -19.61 52.37 -18.00
CA ARG A 144 -18.98 51.69 -19.16
C ARG A 144 -18.03 50.54 -18.78
N VAL A 145 -18.12 50.04 -17.55
CA VAL A 145 -17.41 48.84 -17.07
C VAL A 145 -18.37 47.66 -17.04
N HIS A 146 -18.07 46.64 -17.85
CA HIS A 146 -18.82 45.38 -17.87
C HIS A 146 -18.24 44.42 -16.82
N ILE A 147 -18.67 44.59 -15.57
CA ILE A 147 -18.09 43.95 -14.39
C ILE A 147 -18.00 42.42 -14.57
N VAL A 148 -19.13 41.76 -14.83
CA VAL A 148 -19.18 40.29 -14.96
C VAL A 148 -18.37 39.77 -16.15
N PHE A 149 -18.28 40.53 -17.24
CA PHE A 149 -17.42 40.21 -18.37
C PHE A 149 -15.94 40.21 -17.98
N LEU A 150 -15.47 41.24 -17.26
CA LEU A 150 -14.09 41.33 -16.77
C LEU A 150 -13.77 40.23 -15.74
N MET A 151 -14.71 39.91 -14.85
CA MET A 151 -14.56 38.79 -13.90
C MET A 151 -14.36 37.46 -14.64
N GLY A 152 -15.22 37.16 -15.63
CA GLY A 152 -15.11 35.94 -16.44
C GLY A 152 -13.81 35.87 -17.25
N LEU A 153 -13.38 36.99 -17.84
CA LEU A 153 -12.10 37.06 -18.56
C LEU A 153 -10.90 36.85 -17.64
N LEU A 154 -10.87 37.47 -16.46
CA LEU A 154 -9.79 37.32 -15.49
C LEU A 154 -9.64 35.87 -15.02
N ARG A 155 -10.77 35.20 -14.75
CA ARG A 155 -10.84 33.78 -14.37
C ARG A 155 -10.23 32.89 -15.46
N LEU A 156 -10.70 33.04 -16.69
CA LEU A 156 -10.18 32.28 -17.83
C LEU A 156 -8.70 32.58 -18.13
N ALA A 157 -8.26 33.83 -17.92
CA ALA A 157 -6.87 34.21 -18.11
C ALA A 157 -5.92 33.54 -17.09
N ASP A 158 -6.30 33.47 -15.81
CA ASP A 158 -5.48 32.78 -14.79
C ASP A 158 -5.37 31.28 -15.08
N TYR A 159 -6.48 30.60 -15.38
CA TYR A 159 -6.46 29.20 -15.82
C TYR A 159 -5.60 28.99 -17.08
N ALA A 160 -5.72 29.86 -18.09
CA ALA A 160 -4.99 29.73 -19.36
C ALA A 160 -3.49 30.05 -19.24
N GLN A 161 -3.03 30.66 -18.14
CA GLN A 161 -1.64 31.05 -17.92
C GLN A 161 -0.74 29.87 -17.51
N ILE A 162 -0.84 28.73 -18.23
CA ILE A 162 -0.07 27.51 -17.93
C ILE A 162 1.23 27.36 -18.76
N GLN A 163 1.56 28.33 -19.61
CA GLN A 163 2.71 28.26 -20.53
C GLN A 163 4.05 27.97 -19.81
N ALA A 164 4.93 27.20 -20.47
CA ALA A 164 6.27 26.86 -19.96
C ALA A 164 7.16 28.07 -19.62
N THR A 165 6.87 29.23 -20.23
CA THR A 165 7.49 30.53 -19.91
C THR A 165 7.24 31.01 -18.48
N ARG A 166 6.15 30.57 -17.82
CA ARG A 166 5.85 30.85 -16.40
C ARG A 166 6.78 30.10 -15.44
N ALA A 167 7.41 29.00 -15.90
CA ALA A 167 8.28 28.13 -15.09
C ALA A 167 9.64 27.81 -15.76
N PRO A 168 10.53 28.79 -15.99
CA PRO A 168 11.76 28.59 -16.77
C PRO A 168 12.72 27.56 -16.14
N ARG A 169 13.08 26.50 -16.87
CA ARG A 169 13.95 25.40 -16.39
C ARG A 169 15.22 25.87 -15.68
N LEU A 170 15.92 26.87 -16.26
CA LEU A 170 17.15 27.42 -15.69
C LEU A 170 16.93 28.03 -14.30
N LYS A 171 15.79 28.70 -14.07
CA LYS A 171 15.48 29.32 -12.77
C LYS A 171 15.25 28.26 -11.69
N MET A 172 14.61 27.14 -12.03
CA MET A 172 14.41 25.98 -11.15
C MET A 172 15.72 25.23 -10.84
N ALA A 173 16.65 25.16 -11.81
CA ALA A 173 17.95 24.55 -11.59
C ALA A 173 18.83 25.37 -10.63
N ILE A 174 18.73 26.71 -10.68
CA ILE A 174 19.49 27.62 -9.80
C ILE A 174 18.83 27.74 -8.42
N HIS A 175 17.51 27.87 -8.36
CA HIS A 175 16.74 28.02 -7.12
C HIS A 175 15.95 26.74 -6.83
N LYS A 176 16.45 25.91 -5.92
CA LYS A 176 15.71 24.72 -5.46
C LYS A 176 14.40 25.16 -4.81
N ILE A 177 13.29 24.74 -5.41
CA ILE A 177 11.94 24.97 -4.88
C ILE A 177 11.70 23.97 -3.74
N GLY A 178 11.48 24.44 -2.51
CA GLY A 178 11.27 23.57 -1.35
C GLY A 178 10.01 22.70 -1.46
N SER A 179 8.84 23.33 -1.65
CA SER A 179 7.55 22.63 -1.66
C SER A 179 7.40 21.62 -2.82
N PRO A 180 7.08 20.34 -2.54
CA PRO A 180 6.81 19.34 -3.57
C PRO A 180 5.64 19.67 -4.50
N ILE A 181 4.55 20.25 -3.99
CA ILE A 181 3.44 20.77 -4.82
C ILE A 181 3.96 21.82 -5.80
N SER A 182 4.76 22.78 -5.32
CA SER A 182 5.32 23.84 -6.18
C SER A 182 6.27 23.27 -7.25
N GLN A 183 7.05 22.23 -6.93
CA GLN A 183 7.86 21.51 -7.92
C GLN A 183 6.98 20.81 -8.98
N ARG A 184 5.84 20.22 -8.59
CA ARG A 184 4.88 19.58 -9.52
C ARG A 184 4.28 20.59 -10.48
N GLU A 185 3.78 21.73 -9.98
CA GLU A 185 3.23 22.79 -10.85
C GLU A 185 4.27 23.31 -11.86
N TRP A 186 5.54 23.45 -11.45
CA TRP A 186 6.62 23.83 -12.38
C TRP A 186 6.88 22.78 -13.47
N ARG A 187 6.90 21.48 -13.15
CA ARG A 187 7.02 20.42 -14.17
C ARG A 187 5.81 20.38 -15.10
N VAL A 188 4.61 20.60 -14.57
CA VAL A 188 3.37 20.70 -15.33
C VAL A 188 3.44 21.84 -16.34
N HIS A 189 3.83 23.05 -15.94
CA HIS A 189 4.09 24.15 -16.88
C HIS A 189 5.12 23.78 -17.95
N GLN A 190 6.23 23.12 -17.56
CA GLN A 190 7.30 22.70 -18.48
C GLN A 190 6.93 21.52 -19.39
N SER A 191 5.80 20.85 -19.14
CA SER A 191 5.24 19.81 -20.01
C SER A 191 4.45 20.38 -21.20
N ILE A 192 3.91 21.60 -21.05
CA ILE A 192 3.15 22.27 -22.10
C ILE A 192 4.08 22.67 -23.24
N ILE A 193 3.83 22.11 -24.44
CA ILE A 193 4.59 22.38 -25.66
C ILE A 193 4.04 23.61 -26.37
N ASN A 194 2.72 23.68 -26.54
CA ASN A 194 2.07 24.75 -27.29
C ASN A 194 0.63 24.97 -26.83
N ILE A 195 0.16 26.21 -26.92
CA ILE A 195 -1.25 26.60 -26.78
C ILE A 195 -1.58 27.47 -27.99
N THR A 196 -2.51 27.03 -28.84
CA THR A 196 -2.86 27.75 -30.07
C THR A 196 -4.35 27.71 -30.39
N ARG A 197 -4.82 28.69 -31.16
CA ARG A 197 -6.16 28.74 -31.78
C ARG A 197 -6.15 28.29 -33.24
N THR A 198 -4.98 27.92 -33.78
CA THR A 198 -4.84 27.44 -35.16
C THR A 198 -5.27 25.98 -35.26
N HIS A 199 -6.57 25.76 -35.43
CA HIS A 199 -7.21 24.47 -35.62
C HIS A 199 -8.39 24.64 -36.59
N ASP A 200 -8.86 23.56 -37.22
CA ASP A 200 -10.04 23.58 -38.12
C ASP A 200 -11.36 23.89 -37.38
N ASP A 201 -11.32 23.89 -36.05
CA ASP A 201 -12.41 24.30 -35.15
C ASP A 201 -12.07 25.70 -34.59
N PRO A 202 -12.65 26.79 -35.11
CA PRO A 202 -12.31 28.15 -34.70
C PRO A 202 -12.77 28.50 -33.28
N GLU A 203 -13.65 27.68 -32.69
CA GLU A 203 -14.08 27.77 -31.29
C GLU A 203 -13.18 26.97 -30.33
N ALA A 204 -12.16 26.27 -30.85
CA ALA A 204 -11.26 25.45 -30.05
C ALA A 204 -9.96 26.15 -29.65
N LEU A 205 -9.52 25.89 -28.41
CA LEU A 205 -8.16 26.12 -27.96
C LEU A 205 -7.43 24.77 -27.91
N LEU A 206 -6.42 24.62 -28.77
CA LEU A 206 -5.57 23.42 -28.82
C LEU A 206 -4.41 23.57 -27.83
N VAL A 207 -4.35 22.68 -26.84
CA VAL A 207 -3.26 22.57 -25.87
C VAL A 207 -2.48 21.29 -26.12
N LYS A 208 -1.22 21.41 -26.55
CA LYS A 208 -0.32 20.27 -26.73
C LYS A 208 0.62 20.15 -25.53
N SER A 209 0.64 18.98 -24.90
CA SER A 209 1.51 18.68 -23.75
C SER A 209 2.25 17.36 -23.91
N ARG A 210 3.45 17.27 -23.31
CA ARG A 210 4.25 16.05 -23.18
C ARG A 210 4.75 15.93 -21.73
N PRO A 211 3.91 15.44 -20.80
CA PRO A 211 4.33 15.09 -19.46
C PRO A 211 5.36 13.95 -19.49
N LEU A 212 6.29 13.96 -18.54
CA LEU A 212 7.33 12.93 -18.39
C LEU A 212 7.07 11.97 -17.23
N ARG A 213 6.00 12.21 -16.47
CA ARG A 213 5.58 11.44 -15.29
C ARG A 213 4.07 11.29 -15.26
N VAL A 214 3.57 10.21 -14.68
CA VAL A 214 2.12 10.01 -14.49
C VAL A 214 1.50 11.13 -13.66
N THR A 215 2.24 11.63 -12.66
CA THR A 215 1.81 12.70 -11.76
C THR A 215 1.63 14.04 -12.49
N ASP A 216 2.53 14.35 -13.42
CA ASP A 216 2.45 15.56 -14.24
C ASP A 216 1.33 15.41 -15.29
N TYR A 217 1.13 14.20 -15.86
CA TYR A 217 0.04 13.88 -16.79
C TYR A 217 -1.35 14.03 -16.16
N LEU A 218 -1.59 13.43 -15.00
CA LEU A 218 -2.88 13.51 -14.30
C LEU A 218 -3.22 14.97 -13.96
N ARG A 219 -2.24 15.74 -13.48
CA ARG A 219 -2.44 17.16 -13.14
C ARG A 219 -2.76 18.03 -14.36
N VAL A 220 -2.14 17.76 -15.52
CA VAL A 220 -2.51 18.42 -16.79
C VAL A 220 -3.92 18.02 -17.22
N LYS A 221 -4.29 16.74 -17.10
CA LYS A 221 -5.63 16.23 -17.44
C LYS A 221 -6.72 16.89 -16.59
N ASP A 222 -6.53 16.94 -15.27
CA ASP A 222 -7.47 17.57 -14.33
C ASP A 222 -7.61 19.07 -14.65
N TRP A 223 -6.49 19.78 -14.88
CA TRP A 223 -6.53 21.20 -15.27
C TRP A 223 -7.24 21.45 -16.61
N LEU A 224 -7.09 20.57 -17.60
CA LEU A 224 -7.80 20.68 -18.89
C LEU A 224 -9.32 20.52 -18.72
N VAL A 225 -9.75 19.62 -17.83
CA VAL A 225 -11.16 19.42 -17.47
C VAL A 225 -11.70 20.63 -16.69
N ASP A 226 -10.95 21.14 -15.72
CA ASP A 226 -11.33 22.33 -14.95
C ASP A 226 -11.48 23.57 -15.85
N LEU A 227 -10.53 23.79 -16.77
CA LEU A 227 -10.56 24.90 -17.73
C LEU A 227 -11.76 24.79 -18.67
N GLN A 228 -12.09 23.59 -19.18
CA GLN A 228 -13.31 23.40 -19.97
C GLN A 228 -14.56 23.75 -19.15
N GLY A 229 -14.66 23.24 -17.93
CA GLY A 229 -15.77 23.53 -17.03
C GLY A 229 -15.88 25.02 -16.68
N GLU A 230 -14.78 25.76 -16.62
CA GLU A 230 -14.79 27.20 -16.39
C GLU A 230 -15.20 28.00 -17.64
N ILE A 231 -14.81 27.54 -18.84
CA ILE A 231 -15.31 28.08 -20.11
C ILE A 231 -16.82 27.90 -20.21
N ASP A 232 -17.34 26.72 -19.89
CA ASP A 232 -18.77 26.39 -19.98
C ASP A 232 -19.61 27.26 -19.02
N LYS A 233 -19.17 27.39 -17.75
CA LYS A 233 -19.81 28.28 -16.76
C LYS A 233 -19.81 29.73 -17.22
N THR A 234 -18.66 30.22 -17.70
CA THR A 234 -18.49 31.62 -18.12
C THR A 234 -19.33 31.91 -19.37
N TRP A 235 -19.36 31.00 -20.34
CA TRP A 235 -20.20 31.08 -21.53
C TRP A 235 -21.70 31.15 -21.16
N ALA A 236 -22.16 30.29 -20.26
CA ALA A 236 -23.56 30.29 -19.81
C ALA A 236 -23.94 31.61 -19.11
N VAL A 237 -23.07 32.13 -18.24
CA VAL A 237 -23.26 33.42 -17.55
C VAL A 237 -23.28 34.59 -18.55
N PHE A 238 -22.38 34.63 -19.53
CA PHE A 238 -22.37 35.69 -20.53
C PHE A 238 -23.62 35.63 -21.43
N GLY A 239 -24.06 34.43 -21.81
CA GLY A 239 -25.30 34.22 -22.57
C GLY A 239 -26.56 34.72 -21.84
N GLU A 240 -26.64 34.51 -20.52
CA GLU A 240 -27.74 34.99 -19.67
C GLU A 240 -27.76 36.52 -19.55
N ILE A 241 -26.62 37.13 -19.21
CA ILE A 241 -26.53 38.55 -18.86
C ILE A 241 -26.55 39.44 -20.12
N TYR A 242 -25.78 39.06 -21.14
CA TYR A 242 -25.51 39.85 -22.34
C TYR A 242 -26.18 39.30 -23.62
N GLY A 243 -26.44 37.99 -23.73
CA GLY A 243 -26.89 37.36 -24.98
C GLY A 243 -28.22 37.88 -25.54
N ARG A 244 -29.12 38.37 -24.69
CA ARG A 244 -30.40 39.00 -25.10
C ARG A 244 -30.30 40.51 -25.39
N GLN A 245 -29.11 41.10 -25.25
CA GLN A 245 -28.87 42.55 -25.30
C GLN A 245 -28.36 42.99 -26.67
N THR A 246 -29.05 42.58 -27.74
CA THR A 246 -28.65 42.86 -29.13
C THR A 246 -28.72 44.35 -29.47
N THR A 247 -29.79 45.03 -29.06
CA THR A 247 -30.04 46.45 -29.35
C THR A 247 -28.98 47.39 -28.75
N SER A 248 -28.40 47.03 -27.61
CA SER A 248 -27.32 47.79 -26.95
C SER A 248 -25.91 47.36 -27.38
N GLY A 249 -25.79 46.40 -28.31
CA GLY A 249 -24.51 45.84 -28.76
C GLY A 249 -23.79 44.94 -27.74
N LEU A 250 -24.31 44.81 -26.52
CA LEU A 250 -23.70 44.01 -25.45
C LEU A 250 -23.70 42.51 -25.77
N ALA A 251 -24.58 42.02 -26.65
CA ALA A 251 -24.56 40.63 -27.14
C ALA A 251 -23.22 40.21 -27.79
N ASN A 252 -22.36 41.17 -28.16
CA ASN A 252 -21.00 40.90 -28.63
C ASN A 252 -20.01 40.48 -27.51
N LEU A 253 -20.37 40.67 -26.23
CA LEU A 253 -19.59 40.27 -25.06
C LEU A 253 -19.71 38.77 -24.78
N GLN A 254 -19.27 37.95 -25.74
CA GLN A 254 -19.33 36.50 -25.70
C GLN A 254 -17.93 35.86 -25.85
N LEU A 255 -17.77 34.63 -25.37
CA LEU A 255 -16.54 33.88 -25.59
C LEU A 255 -16.45 33.38 -27.04
N SER A 256 -15.32 33.67 -27.69
CA SER A 256 -14.97 33.13 -29.01
C SER A 256 -14.35 31.73 -28.96
N ILE A 257 -13.98 31.26 -27.77
CA ILE A 257 -13.54 29.89 -27.50
C ILE A 257 -14.60 29.22 -26.63
N ARG A 258 -14.96 27.99 -27.00
CA ARG A 258 -15.98 27.17 -26.32
C ARG A 258 -15.47 25.76 -26.00
N ARG A 259 -14.33 25.35 -26.55
CA ARG A 259 -13.82 23.97 -26.46
C ARG A 259 -12.33 23.93 -26.21
N ILE A 260 -11.89 23.03 -25.36
CA ILE A 260 -10.49 22.63 -25.19
C ILE A 260 -10.25 21.35 -26.00
N ARG A 261 -9.17 21.34 -26.78
CA ARG A 261 -8.66 20.13 -27.47
C ARG A 261 -7.27 19.85 -26.95
N SER A 262 -6.95 18.60 -26.65
CA SER A 262 -5.62 18.23 -26.19
C SER A 262 -5.34 16.75 -26.38
N ASN A 263 -4.10 16.45 -26.79
CA ASN A 263 -3.57 15.10 -26.85
C ASN A 263 -3.58 14.35 -25.50
N ILE A 264 -3.83 15.05 -24.39
CA ILE A 264 -3.99 14.50 -23.03
C ILE A 264 -5.44 14.05 -22.75
N LEU A 265 -6.44 14.68 -23.38
CA LEU A 265 -7.86 14.30 -23.25
C LEU A 265 -8.26 13.21 -24.26
N ASP A 266 -7.54 13.16 -25.39
CA ASP A 266 -7.69 12.12 -26.43
C ASP A 266 -6.94 10.83 -26.04
N ARG A 267 -6.55 10.00 -27.02
CA ARG A 267 -5.78 8.77 -26.80
C ARG A 267 -4.30 9.06 -26.51
N PHE A 268 -4.00 9.57 -25.32
CA PHE A 268 -2.62 9.75 -24.87
C PHE A 268 -1.93 8.40 -24.65
N SER A 269 -0.72 8.26 -25.20
CA SER A 269 0.19 7.13 -24.94
C SER A 269 1.58 7.66 -24.59
N SER A 270 2.32 6.89 -23.79
CA SER A 270 3.68 7.24 -23.35
C SER A 270 4.51 5.96 -23.25
N ASP A 271 5.74 6.01 -23.76
CA ASP A 271 6.72 4.93 -23.62
C ASP A 271 7.40 4.98 -22.24
N LEU A 272 7.26 6.10 -21.52
CA LEU A 272 7.90 6.34 -20.22
C LEU A 272 7.05 5.85 -19.03
N PHE A 273 5.73 5.82 -19.17
CA PHE A 273 4.81 5.43 -18.09
C PHE A 273 3.42 5.07 -18.62
N ILE A 274 2.68 4.24 -17.87
CA ILE A 274 1.27 3.95 -18.14
C ILE A 274 0.40 5.16 -17.75
N PRO A 275 -0.34 5.78 -18.69
CA PRO A 275 -1.04 7.05 -18.47
C PRO A 275 -2.41 6.87 -17.78
N GLU A 276 -2.40 6.24 -16.62
CA GLU A 276 -3.59 5.94 -15.81
C GLU A 276 -3.38 6.30 -14.34
N LYS A 277 -4.47 6.57 -13.62
CA LYS A 277 -4.41 6.79 -12.16
C LYS A 277 -4.30 5.44 -11.45
N ILE A 278 -3.07 5.06 -11.15
CA ILE A 278 -2.74 3.86 -10.36
C ILE A 278 -2.29 4.31 -8.97
N ALA A 279 -2.80 3.64 -7.93
CA ALA A 279 -2.53 3.91 -6.52
C ALA A 279 -2.75 2.63 -5.72
N PHE A 280 -2.20 2.54 -4.51
CA PHE A 280 -2.70 1.54 -3.56
C PHE A 280 -4.16 1.85 -3.22
N LYS A 281 -5.03 0.87 -3.43
CA LYS A 281 -6.43 0.88 -3.03
C LYS A 281 -6.59 0.08 -1.76
N VAL A 282 -7.28 0.67 -0.80
CA VAL A 282 -7.73 0.02 0.43
C VAL A 282 -9.11 0.58 0.71
N SER A 283 -10.04 -0.27 1.12
CA SER A 283 -11.41 0.15 1.47
C SER A 283 -11.39 1.25 2.54
N GLU A 284 -10.47 1.18 3.51
CA GLU A 284 -10.18 2.24 4.48
C GLU A 284 -8.67 2.33 4.72
N PRO A 285 -7.99 3.47 4.42
CA PRO A 285 -6.54 3.61 4.61
C PRO A 285 -6.08 3.44 6.06
N GLU A 286 -6.93 3.77 7.02
CA GLU A 286 -6.66 3.64 8.47
C GLU A 286 -6.64 2.17 8.91
N MET A 287 -7.35 1.26 8.21
CA MET A 287 -7.29 -0.17 8.50
C MET A 287 -5.93 -0.82 8.16
N LEU A 288 -5.06 -0.22 7.35
CA LEU A 288 -3.79 -0.84 6.94
C LEU A 288 -2.85 -1.14 8.11
N SER A 289 -2.57 -0.13 8.94
CA SER A 289 -1.72 -0.26 10.12
C SER A 289 -2.42 -1.07 11.22
N LEU A 290 -3.74 -0.95 11.32
CA LEU A 290 -4.62 -1.72 12.20
C LEU A 290 -4.75 -3.20 11.79
N LEU A 291 -4.40 -3.57 10.56
CA LEU A 291 -4.34 -4.97 10.11
C LEU A 291 -2.93 -5.54 10.30
N LEU A 292 -1.88 -4.83 9.84
CA LEU A 292 -0.51 -5.35 9.84
C LEU A 292 0.03 -5.66 11.24
N ALA A 293 -0.05 -4.71 12.18
CA ALA A 293 0.53 -4.90 13.51
C ALA A 293 -0.19 -5.97 14.35
N PRO A 294 -1.54 -6.10 14.33
CA PRO A 294 -2.23 -7.19 15.03
C PRO A 294 -2.15 -8.56 14.33
N LEU A 295 -2.05 -8.63 13.00
CA LEU A 295 -1.97 -9.91 12.28
C LEU A 295 -0.58 -10.56 12.31
N TYR A 296 0.49 -9.76 12.28
CA TYR A 296 1.87 -10.25 12.12
C TYR A 296 2.85 -9.72 13.18
N GLY A 297 2.50 -8.65 13.91
CA GLY A 297 3.47 -7.89 14.70
C GLY A 297 4.53 -7.18 13.84
N ASP A 298 5.37 -6.36 14.47
CA ASP A 298 6.47 -5.62 13.80
C ASP A 298 7.69 -6.53 13.49
N HIS A 299 7.44 -7.76 13.03
CA HIS A 299 8.47 -8.77 12.83
C HIS A 299 8.72 -9.06 11.33
N PRO A 300 9.91 -8.75 10.78
CA PRO A 300 10.15 -8.76 9.35
C PRO A 300 10.16 -10.16 8.71
N GLY A 301 10.32 -11.23 9.51
CA GLY A 301 10.28 -12.61 9.02
C GLY A 301 8.94 -12.97 8.37
N TYR A 302 7.82 -12.40 8.84
CA TYR A 302 6.50 -12.62 8.22
C TYR A 302 6.42 -12.04 6.82
N GLY A 303 6.99 -10.85 6.60
CA GLY A 303 7.08 -10.25 5.27
C GLY A 303 7.84 -11.13 4.28
N ILE A 304 8.93 -11.76 4.71
CA ILE A 304 9.69 -12.71 3.88
C ILE A 304 8.86 -13.95 3.59
N ARG A 305 8.18 -14.51 4.59
CA ARG A 305 7.33 -15.70 4.45
C ARG A 305 6.22 -15.47 3.43
N GLU A 306 5.45 -14.40 3.57
CA GLU A 306 4.38 -14.03 2.65
C GLU A 306 4.90 -13.80 1.22
N LEU A 307 6.06 -13.15 1.04
CA LEU A 307 6.66 -12.96 -0.28
C LEU A 307 7.11 -14.27 -0.93
N VAL A 308 7.78 -15.16 -0.18
CA VAL A 308 8.19 -16.50 -0.66
C VAL A 308 6.97 -17.37 -0.97
N GLN A 309 5.90 -17.25 -0.20
CA GLN A 309 4.63 -17.95 -0.41
C GLN A 309 3.91 -17.48 -1.68
N ASN A 310 3.85 -16.17 -1.92
CA ASN A 310 3.33 -15.59 -3.16
C ASN A 310 4.17 -16.01 -4.39
N ALA A 311 5.50 -16.00 -4.25
CA ALA A 311 6.44 -16.46 -5.27
C ALA A 311 6.26 -17.97 -5.61
N ARG A 312 6.11 -18.82 -4.59
CA ARG A 312 5.79 -20.25 -4.77
C ARG A 312 4.48 -20.43 -5.53
N ASP A 313 3.43 -19.75 -5.09
CA ASP A 313 2.09 -19.85 -5.68
C ASP A 313 2.09 -19.35 -7.14
N ALA A 314 2.92 -18.36 -7.49
CA ALA A 314 3.16 -17.92 -8.86
C ALA A 314 3.92 -18.96 -9.72
N VAL A 315 4.89 -19.66 -9.14
CA VAL A 315 5.63 -20.75 -9.80
C VAL A 315 4.75 -21.98 -10.05
N LEU A 316 3.92 -22.36 -9.09
CA LEU A 316 2.97 -23.46 -9.27
C LEU A 316 1.89 -23.13 -10.32
N GLU A 317 1.39 -21.89 -10.34
CA GLU A 317 0.46 -21.45 -11.39
C GLU A 317 1.10 -21.55 -12.78
N ALA A 318 2.34 -21.09 -12.97
CA ALA A 318 3.04 -21.21 -14.25
C ALA A 318 3.24 -22.67 -14.71
N LYS A 319 3.53 -23.60 -13.79
CA LYS A 319 3.60 -25.03 -14.12
C LYS A 319 2.25 -25.59 -14.54
N SER A 320 1.17 -25.23 -13.84
CA SER A 320 -0.18 -25.75 -14.11
C SER A 320 -0.70 -25.40 -15.50
N VAL A 321 -0.37 -24.21 -16.02
CA VAL A 321 -0.75 -23.76 -17.38
C VAL A 321 0.23 -24.21 -18.48
N GLY A 322 1.26 -25.00 -18.13
CA GLY A 322 2.28 -25.47 -19.08
C GLY A 322 3.18 -24.36 -19.62
N ALA A 323 3.47 -23.33 -18.82
CA ALA A 323 4.26 -22.18 -19.24
C ALA A 323 5.67 -22.63 -19.71
N THR A 324 6.02 -22.25 -20.93
CA THR A 324 7.14 -22.87 -21.66
C THR A 324 8.51 -22.68 -21.01
N HIS A 325 8.69 -21.62 -20.20
CA HIS A 325 9.92 -21.38 -19.44
C HIS A 325 10.11 -22.34 -18.25
N LEU A 326 9.04 -23.02 -17.78
CA LEU A 326 9.08 -24.01 -16.70
C LEU A 326 8.94 -25.47 -17.16
N ASN A 327 8.60 -25.75 -18.42
CA ASN A 327 8.39 -27.13 -18.90
C ASN A 327 9.61 -28.05 -18.75
N HIS A 328 10.82 -27.49 -18.73
CA HIS A 328 12.09 -28.22 -18.52
C HIS A 328 12.99 -27.60 -17.45
N SER A 329 12.52 -26.58 -16.73
CA SER A 329 13.29 -25.92 -15.67
C SER A 329 12.60 -26.11 -14.32
N GLN A 330 13.39 -26.31 -13.27
CA GLN A 330 12.82 -26.36 -11.93
C GLN A 330 12.32 -24.95 -11.56
N GLY A 331 11.13 -24.90 -10.98
CA GLY A 331 10.62 -23.69 -10.35
C GLY A 331 11.57 -23.26 -9.23
N LYS A 332 11.86 -21.97 -9.14
CA LYS A 332 12.89 -21.43 -8.23
C LYS A 332 12.50 -20.07 -7.68
N ILE A 333 12.92 -19.84 -6.44
CA ILE A 333 12.80 -18.59 -5.70
C ILE A 333 14.18 -18.27 -5.13
N ASP A 334 14.69 -17.10 -5.46
CA ASP A 334 15.97 -16.60 -4.97
C ASP A 334 15.71 -15.37 -4.08
N VAL A 335 16.04 -15.47 -2.79
CA VAL A 335 15.92 -14.40 -1.79
C VAL A 335 17.30 -13.81 -1.52
N TYR A 336 17.52 -12.55 -1.91
CA TYR A 336 18.76 -11.82 -1.68
C TYR A 336 18.61 -10.92 -0.46
N ILE A 337 19.60 -10.96 0.42
CA ILE A 337 19.74 -10.09 1.59
C ILE A 337 21.12 -9.45 1.44
N GLU A 338 21.15 -8.20 0.98
CA GLU A 338 22.38 -7.53 0.54
C GLU A 338 22.40 -6.04 0.92
N LYS A 339 23.59 -5.44 0.95
CA LYS A 339 23.76 -3.99 0.98
C LYS A 339 24.16 -3.51 -0.41
N LEU A 340 23.31 -2.77 -1.10
CA LEU A 340 23.63 -2.15 -2.39
C LEU A 340 24.04 -0.70 -2.15
N ASP A 341 25.24 -0.31 -2.59
CA ASP A 341 25.81 1.04 -2.37
C ASP A 341 25.77 1.49 -0.88
N GLY A 342 25.92 0.53 0.04
CA GLY A 342 25.83 0.74 1.49
C GLY A 342 24.40 0.80 2.06
N GLN A 343 23.36 0.74 1.23
CA GLN A 343 21.96 0.70 1.67
C GLN A 343 21.44 -0.74 1.81
N PRO A 344 20.94 -1.14 2.99
CA PRO A 344 20.39 -2.49 3.19
C PRO A 344 19.12 -2.74 2.37
N ARG A 345 19.05 -3.90 1.73
CA ARG A 345 17.97 -4.27 0.80
C ARG A 345 17.67 -5.77 0.89
N VAL A 346 16.39 -6.11 0.73
CA VAL A 346 15.92 -7.50 0.58
C VAL A 346 15.21 -7.62 -0.76
N ARG A 347 15.53 -8.65 -1.53
CA ARG A 347 14.92 -8.90 -2.85
C ARG A 347 14.44 -10.34 -2.96
N VAL A 348 13.19 -10.56 -3.36
CA VAL A 348 12.60 -11.88 -3.62
C VAL A 348 12.32 -12.00 -5.10
N VAL A 349 12.93 -12.99 -5.76
CA VAL A 349 12.83 -13.21 -7.21
C VAL A 349 12.24 -14.58 -7.49
N ASP A 350 11.17 -14.64 -8.29
CA ASP A 350 10.53 -15.86 -8.77
C ASP A 350 10.60 -15.98 -10.30
N ASN A 351 10.58 -17.21 -10.82
CA ASN A 351 10.43 -17.49 -12.26
C ASN A 351 9.03 -18.01 -12.63
N GLY A 352 8.01 -17.56 -11.91
CA GLY A 352 6.62 -18.02 -12.02
C GLY A 352 5.82 -17.34 -13.13
N ILE A 353 4.52 -17.19 -12.88
CA ILE A 353 3.52 -16.77 -13.87
C ILE A 353 3.67 -15.30 -14.30
N GLY A 354 4.17 -14.45 -13.40
CA GLY A 354 4.26 -12.99 -13.55
C GLY A 354 2.89 -12.30 -13.61
N MET A 355 2.87 -10.96 -13.59
CA MET A 355 1.64 -10.17 -13.56
C MET A 355 1.43 -9.32 -14.81
N SER A 356 0.17 -9.18 -15.23
CA SER A 356 -0.25 -8.19 -16.21
C SER A 356 -0.54 -6.84 -15.56
N LEU A 357 -0.70 -5.79 -16.38
CA LEU A 357 -1.17 -4.48 -15.92
C LEU A 357 -2.49 -4.57 -15.14
N ASP A 358 -3.40 -5.46 -15.55
CA ASP A 358 -4.68 -5.66 -14.86
C ASP A 358 -4.49 -6.34 -13.50
N VAL A 359 -3.67 -7.40 -13.45
CA VAL A 359 -3.34 -8.11 -12.20
C VAL A 359 -2.70 -7.16 -11.18
N ILE A 360 -1.78 -6.31 -11.63
CA ILE A 360 -1.14 -5.28 -10.79
C ILE A 360 -2.18 -4.31 -10.22
N LYS A 361 -3.05 -3.73 -11.08
CA LYS A 361 -4.01 -2.69 -10.69
C LYS A 361 -5.17 -3.16 -9.82
N ASN A 362 -5.63 -4.39 -10.03
CA ASN A 362 -6.89 -4.89 -9.46
C ASN A 362 -6.69 -5.84 -8.28
N TYR A 363 -5.50 -6.42 -8.12
CA TYR A 363 -5.20 -7.40 -7.07
C TYR A 363 -3.92 -7.06 -6.30
N PHE A 364 -2.76 -6.85 -6.96
CA PHE A 364 -1.51 -6.57 -6.23
C PHE A 364 -1.56 -5.24 -5.46
N LEU A 365 -2.04 -4.17 -6.11
CA LEU A 365 -2.18 -2.84 -5.51
C LEU A 365 -3.54 -2.62 -4.81
N ASN A 366 -4.31 -3.68 -4.57
CA ASN A 366 -5.68 -3.59 -4.05
C ASN A 366 -5.86 -4.49 -2.82
N ALA A 367 -5.64 -3.92 -1.64
CA ALA A 367 -5.73 -4.65 -0.38
C ALA A 367 -7.13 -5.27 -0.21
N GLY A 368 -7.18 -6.55 0.11
CA GLY A 368 -8.44 -7.31 0.21
C GLY A 368 -8.82 -8.06 -1.08
N ALA A 369 -8.22 -7.75 -2.23
CA ALA A 369 -8.56 -8.40 -3.50
C ALA A 369 -7.58 -9.54 -3.85
N SER A 370 -8.00 -10.79 -3.66
CA SER A 370 -7.23 -11.95 -4.14
C SER A 370 -7.55 -12.26 -5.61
N TYR A 371 -6.52 -12.43 -6.43
CA TYR A 371 -6.68 -12.87 -7.82
C TYR A 371 -7.36 -14.25 -7.93
N ARG A 372 -7.30 -15.06 -6.86
CA ARG A 372 -7.97 -16.37 -6.74
C ARG A 372 -9.50 -16.28 -6.89
N SER A 373 -10.14 -15.20 -6.48
CA SER A 373 -11.59 -15.02 -6.64
C SER A 373 -11.99 -14.44 -7.99
N SER A 374 -11.04 -14.20 -8.90
CA SER A 374 -11.34 -13.74 -10.25
C SER A 374 -11.91 -14.87 -11.12
N TYR A 375 -12.89 -14.54 -11.96
CA TYR A 375 -13.49 -15.49 -12.91
C TYR A 375 -12.46 -16.08 -13.89
N ALA A 376 -11.45 -15.29 -14.28
CA ALA A 376 -10.34 -15.73 -15.13
C ALA A 376 -9.47 -16.79 -14.45
N TRP A 377 -9.16 -16.63 -13.15
CA TRP A 377 -8.41 -17.62 -12.39
C TRP A 377 -9.27 -18.88 -12.15
N GLN A 378 -10.54 -18.72 -11.78
CA GLN A 378 -11.46 -19.83 -11.55
C GLN A 378 -11.59 -20.72 -12.80
N ASN A 379 -11.88 -20.15 -13.97
CA ASN A 379 -11.99 -20.90 -15.22
C ASN A 379 -10.71 -21.65 -15.63
N ALA A 380 -9.53 -21.22 -15.18
CA ALA A 380 -8.27 -21.87 -15.52
C ALA A 380 -7.90 -22.99 -14.53
N HIS A 381 -8.27 -22.84 -13.24
CA HIS A 381 -7.66 -23.58 -12.14
C HIS A 381 -8.63 -24.28 -11.20
N VAL A 382 -9.94 -24.14 -11.43
CA VAL A 382 -10.99 -24.86 -10.71
C VAL A 382 -11.51 -25.99 -11.60
N ASP A 383 -11.80 -27.15 -11.01
CA ASP A 383 -12.43 -28.28 -11.72
C ASP A 383 -13.96 -28.18 -11.76
N ASP A 384 -14.59 -29.12 -12.47
CA ASP A 384 -16.04 -29.14 -12.68
C ASP A 384 -16.82 -29.40 -11.37
N ASP A 385 -16.15 -29.92 -10.33
CA ASP A 385 -16.67 -30.11 -8.96
C ASP A 385 -16.46 -28.88 -8.07
N GLY A 386 -15.91 -27.78 -8.61
CA GLY A 386 -15.68 -26.53 -7.90
C GLY A 386 -14.42 -26.50 -7.02
N ARG A 387 -13.54 -27.49 -7.13
CA ARG A 387 -12.32 -27.62 -6.30
C ARG A 387 -11.09 -27.04 -6.98
N SER A 388 -10.15 -26.54 -6.18
CA SER A 388 -8.91 -25.95 -6.70
C SER A 388 -7.92 -27.04 -7.14
N ARG A 389 -7.51 -26.98 -8.41
CA ARG A 389 -6.44 -27.82 -9.00
C ARG A 389 -5.03 -27.43 -8.50
N ILE A 390 -4.90 -26.30 -7.81
CA ILE A 390 -3.65 -25.79 -7.25
C ILE A 390 -3.80 -25.55 -5.75
N ALA A 391 -2.84 -26.00 -4.93
CA ALA A 391 -2.71 -25.59 -3.54
C ALA A 391 -2.19 -24.14 -3.44
N ARG A 392 -3.11 -23.18 -3.63
CA ARG A 392 -2.86 -21.74 -3.57
C ARG A 392 -3.37 -21.17 -2.25
N SER A 393 -2.49 -20.55 -1.49
CA SER A 393 -2.67 -20.33 -0.04
C SER A 393 -3.13 -18.92 0.34
N GLY A 394 -3.09 -17.96 -0.60
CA GLY A 394 -3.53 -16.58 -0.40
C GLY A 394 -5.01 -16.31 -0.76
N ARG A 395 -5.88 -16.13 0.23
CA ARG A 395 -7.31 -15.78 0.04
C ARG A 395 -7.65 -14.30 0.27
N PHE A 396 -6.91 -13.60 1.12
CA PHE A 396 -7.30 -12.27 1.63
C PHE A 396 -6.68 -11.07 0.90
N GLY A 397 -5.78 -11.25 -0.08
CA GLY A 397 -5.21 -10.14 -0.84
C GLY A 397 -4.38 -9.13 0.01
N VAL A 398 -3.77 -9.58 1.11
CA VAL A 398 -2.92 -8.75 2.00
C VAL A 398 -1.43 -9.06 1.93
N GLY A 399 -1.00 -10.12 1.23
CA GLY A 399 0.41 -10.54 1.18
C GLY A 399 1.37 -9.49 0.59
N ALA A 400 0.89 -8.64 -0.32
CA ALA A 400 1.66 -7.50 -0.83
C ALA A 400 1.89 -6.40 0.23
N LEU A 401 1.05 -6.33 1.27
CA LEU A 401 1.21 -5.39 2.39
C LEU A 401 2.25 -5.87 3.39
N ALA A 402 2.40 -7.19 3.57
CA ALA A 402 3.39 -7.76 4.49
C ALA A 402 4.84 -7.40 4.11
N ALA A 403 5.09 -7.05 2.84
CA ALA A 403 6.35 -6.47 2.39
C ALA A 403 6.72 -5.15 3.12
N PHE A 404 5.73 -4.37 3.59
CA PHE A 404 6.00 -3.16 4.37
C PHE A 404 6.48 -3.43 5.81
N LEU A 405 6.42 -4.68 6.30
CA LEU A 405 7.10 -5.11 7.53
C LEU A 405 8.63 -5.18 7.36
N ILE A 406 9.11 -5.30 6.11
CA ILE A 406 10.55 -5.31 5.79
C ILE A 406 11.04 -3.87 5.60
N GLY A 407 10.27 -3.01 4.93
CA GLY A 407 10.69 -1.62 4.71
C GLY A 407 9.63 -0.72 4.07
N PRO A 408 9.81 0.61 4.15
CA PRO A 408 8.78 1.59 3.81
C PRO A 408 8.51 1.74 2.30
N ARG A 409 9.36 1.17 1.44
CA ARG A 409 9.24 1.30 -0.02
C ARG A 409 9.55 -0.01 -0.74
N ILE A 410 8.62 -0.40 -1.59
CA ILE A 410 8.71 -1.58 -2.45
C ILE A 410 9.04 -1.12 -3.87
N SER A 411 9.92 -1.83 -4.55
CA SER A 411 10.19 -1.71 -5.99
C SER A 411 9.95 -3.06 -6.64
N LEU A 412 9.11 -3.11 -7.66
CA LEU A 412 8.70 -4.35 -8.31
C LEU A 412 9.02 -4.31 -9.81
N THR A 413 9.49 -5.43 -10.35
CA THR A 413 9.57 -5.69 -11.80
C THR A 413 8.93 -7.06 -12.09
N THR A 414 8.10 -7.17 -13.13
CA THR A 414 7.37 -8.41 -13.45
C THR A 414 7.03 -8.52 -14.93
N LYS A 415 6.95 -9.75 -15.44
CA LYS A 415 6.51 -10.04 -16.81
C LYS A 415 5.68 -11.31 -16.82
N GLN A 416 4.41 -11.19 -17.22
CA GLN A 416 3.53 -12.33 -17.37
C GLN A 416 4.00 -13.24 -18.51
N TRP A 417 3.98 -14.57 -18.31
CA TRP A 417 4.39 -15.53 -19.34
C TRP A 417 3.57 -15.40 -20.64
N SER A 418 2.26 -15.17 -20.51
CA SER A 418 1.28 -15.05 -21.60
C SER A 418 1.11 -13.61 -22.10
N SER A 419 2.03 -12.69 -21.77
CA SER A 419 1.98 -11.31 -22.21
C SER A 419 2.01 -11.24 -23.74
N ALA A 420 0.88 -10.87 -24.36
CA ALA A 420 0.69 -10.93 -25.82
C ALA A 420 1.73 -10.11 -26.63
N ASN A 421 2.23 -9.03 -26.03
CA ASN A 421 3.26 -8.16 -26.61
C ASN A 421 4.67 -8.43 -26.05
N GLY A 422 4.82 -9.40 -25.15
CA GLY A 422 6.05 -9.61 -24.37
C GLY A 422 6.35 -8.47 -23.37
N GLU A 423 5.41 -7.57 -23.11
CA GLU A 423 5.63 -6.44 -22.20
C GLU A 423 5.78 -6.91 -20.75
N GLY A 424 6.83 -6.43 -20.09
CA GLY A 424 6.99 -6.43 -18.64
C GLY A 424 6.77 -5.03 -18.06
N PHE A 425 6.56 -4.97 -16.74
CA PHE A 425 6.26 -3.74 -16.00
C PHE A 425 7.21 -3.56 -14.83
N SER A 426 7.52 -2.30 -14.51
CA SER A 426 8.27 -1.91 -13.32
C SER A 426 7.61 -0.73 -12.61
N PHE A 427 7.62 -0.72 -11.27
CA PHE A 427 7.22 0.43 -10.48
C PHE A 427 7.91 0.46 -9.12
N SER A 428 7.78 1.58 -8.40
CA SER A 428 8.19 1.71 -7.01
C SER A 428 7.14 2.51 -6.24
N CYS A 429 6.78 2.05 -5.05
CA CYS A 429 5.66 2.57 -4.26
C CYS A 429 5.91 2.44 -2.75
N GLY A 430 5.56 3.50 -2.01
CA GLY A 430 5.29 3.45 -0.58
C GLY A 430 3.80 3.20 -0.30
N LEU A 431 3.46 2.83 0.93
CA LEU A 431 2.09 2.52 1.36
C LEU A 431 1.10 3.68 1.16
N HIS A 432 1.59 4.92 1.20
CA HIS A 432 0.79 6.15 1.08
C HIS A 432 0.94 6.85 -0.29
N ASP A 433 1.59 6.22 -1.28
CA ASP A 433 1.77 6.82 -2.62
C ASP A 433 0.44 6.88 -3.39
N LYS A 434 -0.11 8.10 -3.56
CA LYS A 434 -1.39 8.35 -4.26
C LYS A 434 -1.36 8.15 -5.77
N GLU A 435 -0.18 8.14 -6.36
CA GLU A 435 0.05 8.11 -7.81
C GLU A 435 1.32 7.29 -8.07
N ILE A 436 1.15 6.00 -8.38
CA ILE A 436 2.24 5.06 -8.64
C ILE A 436 2.61 5.12 -10.12
N GLN A 437 3.87 5.46 -10.42
CA GLN A 437 4.38 5.43 -11.78
C GLN A 437 4.74 4.00 -12.18
N LEU A 438 3.95 3.45 -13.11
CA LEU A 438 4.21 2.17 -13.75
C LEU A 438 4.90 2.39 -15.10
N GLU A 439 6.01 1.72 -15.33
CA GLU A 439 6.87 1.85 -16.53
C GLU A 439 6.90 0.52 -17.29
N LYS A 440 6.99 0.56 -18.62
CA LYS A 440 7.26 -0.64 -19.41
C LYS A 440 8.75 -0.99 -19.29
N ARG A 441 9.08 -2.27 -19.09
CA ARG A 441 10.45 -2.74 -18.90
C ARG A 441 10.62 -4.14 -19.50
N GLU A 442 11.72 -4.34 -20.22
CA GLU A 442 12.18 -5.70 -20.55
C GLU A 442 12.81 -6.35 -19.32
N CYS A 443 12.28 -7.52 -18.95
CA CYS A 443 12.73 -8.32 -17.82
C CYS A 443 12.42 -9.82 -18.07
N PRO A 444 12.96 -10.74 -17.25
CA PRO A 444 12.58 -12.16 -17.28
C PRO A 444 11.13 -12.40 -16.88
N PHE A 445 10.58 -13.57 -17.23
CA PHE A 445 9.28 -14.03 -16.73
C PHE A 445 9.30 -14.27 -15.22
N GLY A 446 8.17 -13.97 -14.55
CA GLY A 446 8.02 -14.04 -13.10
C GLY A 446 7.96 -12.67 -12.45
N THR A 447 8.45 -12.56 -11.21
CA THR A 447 8.43 -11.32 -10.41
C THR A 447 9.75 -11.13 -9.66
N ASP A 448 10.22 -9.90 -9.61
CA ASP A 448 11.31 -9.41 -8.77
C ASP A 448 10.73 -8.32 -7.85
N ILE A 449 10.73 -8.57 -6.54
CA ILE A 449 10.28 -7.62 -5.51
C ILE A 449 11.47 -7.25 -4.64
N SER A 450 11.88 -5.98 -4.70
CA SER A 450 13.01 -5.40 -3.97
C SER A 450 12.52 -4.37 -2.95
N ILE A 451 13.01 -4.43 -1.72
CA ILE A 451 12.54 -3.61 -0.59
C ILE A 451 13.75 -2.99 0.10
N ASP A 452 13.74 -1.67 0.24
CA ASP A 452 14.78 -0.91 0.96
C ASP A 452 14.47 -0.92 2.45
N THR A 453 15.43 -1.31 3.29
CA THR A 453 15.23 -1.59 4.73
C THR A 453 16.21 -0.82 5.61
N SER A 454 15.87 -0.65 6.89
CA SER A 454 16.81 -0.17 7.92
C SER A 454 17.91 -1.21 8.20
N VAL A 455 19.02 -0.74 8.76
CA VAL A 455 20.14 -1.60 9.23
C VAL A 455 19.68 -2.56 10.32
N ASP A 456 18.81 -2.13 11.23
CA ASP A 456 18.31 -2.96 12.32
C ASP A 456 17.43 -4.11 11.80
N THR A 457 16.52 -3.81 10.86
CA THR A 457 15.67 -4.83 10.23
C THR A 457 16.50 -5.77 9.35
N TYR A 458 17.51 -5.26 8.64
CA TYR A 458 18.46 -6.09 7.90
C TYR A 458 19.19 -7.09 8.81
N ASN A 459 19.74 -6.62 9.93
CA ASN A 459 20.47 -7.48 10.87
C ASN A 459 19.57 -8.58 11.45
N LYS A 460 18.31 -8.26 11.80
CA LYS A 460 17.30 -9.25 12.21
C LYS A 460 17.05 -10.30 11.12
N ILE A 461 16.88 -9.87 9.87
CA ILE A 461 16.64 -10.76 8.72
C ILE A 461 17.84 -11.69 8.46
N VAL A 462 19.07 -11.18 8.53
CA VAL A 462 20.30 -11.99 8.43
C VAL A 462 20.36 -13.04 9.55
N GLN A 463 20.02 -12.67 10.78
CA GLN A 463 19.98 -13.59 11.91
C GLN A 463 18.91 -14.70 11.71
N LEU A 464 17.67 -14.31 11.41
CA LEU A 464 16.57 -15.24 11.13
C LEU A 464 16.90 -16.21 9.99
N THR A 465 17.61 -15.74 8.96
CA THR A 465 18.04 -16.61 7.85
C THR A 465 19.05 -17.66 8.33
N LYS A 466 20.03 -17.28 9.14
CA LYS A 466 21.03 -18.23 9.70
C LYS A 466 20.41 -19.24 10.67
N GLU A 467 19.42 -18.82 11.46
CA GLU A 467 18.81 -19.63 12.51
C GLU A 467 17.68 -20.54 11.99
N VAL A 468 16.79 -20.03 11.12
CA VAL A 468 15.54 -20.70 10.73
C VAL A 468 15.25 -20.73 9.23
N LYS A 469 16.23 -20.57 8.33
CA LYS A 469 16.01 -20.54 6.85
C LYS A 469 15.01 -21.57 6.28
N ASN A 470 15.01 -22.84 6.69
CA ASN A 470 14.10 -23.80 6.05
C ASN A 470 12.65 -23.70 6.57
N PHE A 471 12.35 -22.83 7.55
CA PHE A 471 10.97 -22.38 7.83
C PHE A 471 10.28 -21.85 6.57
N TYR A 472 11.04 -21.20 5.68
CA TYR A 472 10.54 -20.63 4.44
C TYR A 472 10.39 -21.67 3.30
N GLN A 473 10.85 -22.91 3.49
CA GLN A 473 10.71 -24.00 2.50
C GLN A 473 9.42 -24.79 2.77
N PHE A 474 8.42 -24.60 1.90
CA PHE A 474 7.10 -25.22 2.03
C PHE A 474 7.03 -26.65 1.44
N ASP A 475 7.68 -26.90 0.30
CA ASP A 475 7.72 -28.20 -0.38
C ASP A 475 8.98 -28.33 -1.27
N ASP A 476 9.18 -29.47 -1.94
CA ASP A 476 10.30 -29.66 -2.87
C ASP A 476 9.95 -29.36 -4.34
N LEU A 477 8.73 -28.88 -4.62
CA LEU A 477 8.29 -28.51 -5.96
C LEU A 477 9.00 -27.25 -6.46
N VAL A 478 9.45 -26.40 -5.54
CA VAL A 478 10.11 -25.12 -5.81
C VAL A 478 11.40 -25.00 -5.00
N VAL A 479 12.53 -24.73 -5.67
CA VAL A 479 13.83 -24.54 -5.00
C VAL A 479 13.89 -23.15 -4.38
N LEU A 480 14.09 -23.07 -3.06
CA LEU A 480 14.36 -21.81 -2.37
C LEU A 480 15.86 -21.67 -2.06
N LYS A 481 16.43 -20.51 -2.36
CA LYS A 481 17.81 -20.16 -2.01
C LYS A 481 17.87 -18.79 -1.37
N PHE A 482 18.56 -18.70 -0.24
CA PHE A 482 18.96 -17.42 0.35
C PHE A 482 20.37 -17.06 -0.11
N HIS A 483 20.54 -15.83 -0.58
CA HIS A 483 21.81 -15.24 -0.99
C HIS A 483 22.10 -14.10 0.00
N VAL A 484 22.89 -14.40 1.03
CA VAL A 484 23.23 -13.43 2.07
C VAL A 484 24.57 -12.82 1.73
N THR A 485 24.62 -11.52 1.43
CA THR A 485 25.84 -10.79 1.10
C THR A 485 26.30 -9.99 2.31
N ASP A 486 27.38 -10.48 2.96
CA ASP A 486 28.17 -9.67 3.88
C ASP A 486 29.14 -8.78 3.07
N ASP A 487 29.76 -7.79 3.70
CA ASP A 487 30.43 -6.64 3.04
C ASP A 487 31.54 -7.00 2.03
N GLU A 488 32.01 -8.25 1.99
CA GLU A 488 32.97 -8.76 0.99
C GLU A 488 32.54 -10.09 0.31
N ARG A 489 31.44 -10.76 0.71
CA ARG A 489 31.13 -12.11 0.21
C ARG A 489 29.65 -12.49 0.32
N THR A 490 29.11 -13.03 -0.78
CA THR A 490 27.81 -13.71 -0.79
C THR A 490 27.93 -15.18 -0.39
N THR A 491 27.16 -15.60 0.61
CA THR A 491 26.91 -17.01 0.94
C THR A 491 25.56 -17.46 0.40
N ILE A 492 25.56 -18.54 -0.39
CA ILE A 492 24.35 -19.15 -0.92
C ILE A 492 23.94 -20.28 0.01
N GLU A 493 22.81 -20.11 0.69
CA GLU A 493 22.19 -21.09 1.56
C GLU A 493 20.94 -21.63 0.89
N GLN A 494 21.07 -22.80 0.26
CA GLN A 494 19.92 -23.54 -0.23
C GLN A 494 19.12 -24.07 0.97
N CYS A 495 17.81 -23.87 0.93
CA CYS A 495 16.92 -24.47 1.90
C CYS A 495 16.66 -25.94 1.55
N ASN A 496 16.59 -26.77 2.59
CA ASN A 496 16.17 -28.16 2.48
C ASN A 496 14.88 -28.32 3.28
N ASN A 497 13.85 -28.93 2.70
CA ASN A 497 12.69 -29.34 3.49
C ASN A 497 13.18 -30.29 4.60
N TYR A 498 12.91 -29.98 5.87
CA TYR A 498 13.62 -30.58 7.01
C TYR A 498 13.44 -32.11 7.13
N ASP A 499 12.39 -32.66 6.51
CA ASP A 499 11.66 -33.77 7.12
C ASP A 499 11.16 -34.89 6.19
N LYS A 500 11.90 -35.20 5.11
CA LYS A 500 11.59 -36.40 4.29
C LYS A 500 12.11 -37.72 4.84
N ASP A 501 13.20 -37.70 5.60
CA ASP A 501 13.80 -38.92 6.17
C ASP A 501 13.12 -39.41 7.45
N SER A 502 12.15 -38.65 7.97
CA SER A 502 11.52 -38.83 9.28
C SER A 502 9.99 -39.01 9.21
N LEU A 503 9.42 -38.98 8.00
CA LEU A 503 8.00 -39.17 7.73
C LEU A 503 7.51 -40.51 8.32
N ILE A 504 6.58 -40.43 9.28
CA ILE A 504 5.92 -41.60 9.87
C ILE A 504 4.66 -41.97 9.09
N GLY A 505 3.85 -40.98 8.69
CA GLY A 505 2.57 -41.27 8.07
C GLY A 505 1.92 -40.11 7.34
N THR A 506 0.91 -40.44 6.54
CA THR A 506 0.08 -39.49 5.80
C THR A 506 -1.40 -39.87 5.93
N PHE A 507 -2.28 -38.89 6.02
CA PHE A 507 -3.73 -39.06 6.02
C PHE A 507 -4.43 -37.90 5.32
N ASN A 508 -5.70 -38.07 4.98
CA ASN A 508 -6.52 -37.07 4.29
C ASN A 508 -7.79 -36.82 5.10
N THR A 509 -8.31 -35.60 5.08
CA THR A 509 -9.64 -35.23 5.63
C THR A 509 -10.48 -34.52 4.56
N GLU A 510 -11.76 -34.26 4.82
CA GLU A 510 -12.61 -33.49 3.88
C GLU A 510 -12.08 -32.08 3.60
N LYS A 511 -11.47 -31.43 4.60
CA LYS A 511 -10.92 -30.06 4.49
C LYS A 511 -9.45 -30.04 4.07
N PHE A 512 -8.68 -31.07 4.40
CA PHE A 512 -7.23 -31.14 4.16
C PHE A 512 -6.88 -32.42 3.37
N PRO A 513 -6.81 -32.35 2.04
CA PRO A 513 -6.67 -33.53 1.17
C PRO A 513 -5.30 -34.20 1.20
N SER A 514 -4.34 -33.65 1.94
CA SER A 514 -3.02 -34.25 2.20
C SER A 514 -2.45 -33.68 3.51
N VAL A 515 -2.41 -34.50 4.55
CA VAL A 515 -1.69 -34.24 5.81
C VAL A 515 -0.58 -35.27 5.95
N SER A 516 0.59 -34.84 6.39
CA SER A 516 1.77 -35.68 6.59
C SER A 516 2.47 -35.30 7.89
N TRP A 517 3.09 -36.27 8.57
CA TRP A 517 3.74 -36.04 9.86
C TRP A 517 4.90 -37.01 10.10
N GLY A 518 5.82 -36.63 10.99
CA GLY A 518 7.01 -37.42 11.27
C GLY A 518 7.84 -36.90 12.45
N LYS A 519 9.03 -37.47 12.68
CA LYS A 519 9.93 -37.12 13.80
C LYS A 519 10.82 -35.92 13.48
N ALA A 520 10.88 -34.94 14.37
CA ALA A 520 11.89 -33.89 14.27
C ALA A 520 13.30 -34.46 14.54
N LYS A 521 14.20 -34.41 13.56
CA LYS A 521 15.57 -34.98 13.66
C LYS A 521 16.48 -34.34 14.73
N TYR A 522 16.09 -33.22 15.35
CA TYR A 522 16.94 -32.44 16.25
C TYR A 522 16.20 -31.90 17.49
N PRO A 523 16.13 -32.66 18.60
CA PRO A 523 15.74 -32.10 19.89
C PRO A 523 16.95 -31.39 20.53
N ARG A 524 17.14 -30.09 20.28
CA ARG A 524 18.16 -29.29 20.97
C ARG A 524 17.74 -27.84 21.24
N TYR A 525 17.92 -27.48 22.51
CA TYR A 525 17.97 -26.16 23.18
C TYR A 525 18.46 -24.97 22.32
N SER A 526 17.70 -24.61 21.30
CA SER A 526 17.77 -23.32 20.62
C SER A 526 16.53 -22.52 21.04
N THR A 527 16.54 -21.20 20.80
CA THR A 527 15.33 -20.39 20.95
C THR A 527 14.27 -20.97 20.01
N ASN A 528 13.12 -21.42 20.54
CA ASN A 528 12.08 -22.02 19.73
C ASN A 528 11.39 -20.91 18.94
N PHE A 529 11.33 -21.02 17.61
CA PHE A 529 10.81 -19.94 16.77
C PHE A 529 9.38 -20.20 16.28
N VAL A 530 8.39 -19.98 17.14
CA VAL A 530 6.98 -20.06 16.73
C VAL A 530 6.68 -18.95 15.73
N ASN A 531 6.32 -19.32 14.50
CA ASN A 531 6.06 -18.39 13.40
C ASN A 531 7.21 -17.37 13.13
N GLY A 532 8.45 -17.68 13.55
CA GLY A 532 9.59 -16.77 13.46
C GLY A 532 9.77 -15.82 14.65
N ILE A 533 8.95 -15.90 15.70
CA ILE A 533 9.15 -15.20 16.98
C ILE A 533 10.02 -16.07 17.90
N ALA A 534 11.10 -15.51 18.45
CA ALA A 534 11.93 -16.20 19.45
C ALA A 534 11.16 -16.42 20.76
N VAL A 535 10.54 -17.59 20.91
CA VAL A 535 9.92 -18.05 22.15
C VAL A 535 11.03 -18.54 23.07
N ARG A 536 11.02 -18.04 24.30
CA ARG A 536 11.88 -18.57 25.37
C ARG A 536 11.31 -19.93 25.77
N PRO A 537 12.13 -21.00 25.85
CA PRO A 537 11.70 -22.21 26.55
C PRO A 537 11.21 -21.82 27.94
N ILE A 538 10.01 -22.27 28.32
CA ILE A 538 9.54 -22.14 29.70
C ILE A 538 10.51 -22.95 30.55
N ALA A 539 11.38 -22.26 31.29
CA ALA A 539 12.51 -22.88 31.96
C ALA A 539 12.05 -24.01 32.89
N ASP A 540 12.78 -25.13 32.90
CA ASP A 540 12.56 -26.32 33.75
C ASP A 540 12.28 -25.96 35.22
N ARG A 541 11.01 -25.73 35.53
CA ARG A 541 10.51 -25.39 36.87
C ARG A 541 9.12 -25.93 37.18
N TYR A 542 8.69 -26.98 36.50
CA TYR A 542 7.83 -27.96 37.15
C TYR A 542 8.70 -29.01 37.85
N ARG A 543 9.18 -28.64 39.05
CA ARG A 543 9.32 -29.68 40.08
C ARG A 543 7.91 -30.25 40.27
N ALA A 544 7.70 -31.51 39.88
CA ALA A 544 6.48 -32.23 40.14
C ALA A 544 6.29 -32.41 41.67
N GLY A 545 5.74 -31.39 42.33
CA GLY A 545 5.06 -31.55 43.59
C GLY A 545 3.79 -32.36 43.32
N GLY A 546 3.63 -33.46 44.04
CA GLY A 546 2.72 -34.53 43.62
C GLY A 546 1.26 -34.11 43.45
N LEU A 547 0.66 -34.61 42.36
CA LEU A 547 -0.77 -34.84 42.23
C LEU A 547 -0.97 -36.35 42.04
N ASN A 548 -1.74 -36.95 42.94
CA ASN A 548 -2.06 -38.39 42.91
C ASN A 548 -3.21 -38.65 41.96
N ASN A 549 -3.09 -39.71 41.13
CA ASN A 549 -4.16 -40.43 40.43
C ASN A 549 -4.95 -39.58 39.39
N LEU A 550 -5.47 -40.09 38.27
CA LEU A 550 -5.96 -41.42 37.88
C LEU A 550 -5.70 -41.67 36.36
N TYR A 551 -6.08 -42.86 35.89
CA TYR A 551 -6.28 -43.30 34.49
C TYR A 551 -5.00 -43.61 33.68
N GLU A 552 -4.76 -44.79 33.09
CA GLU A 552 -5.58 -45.82 32.37
C GLU A 552 -5.61 -45.65 30.81
N THR A 553 -4.54 -46.16 30.15
CA THR A 553 -4.47 -47.24 29.09
C THR A 553 -4.73 -47.13 27.54
N GLY A 554 -3.70 -46.67 26.75
CA GLY A 554 -3.23 -46.95 25.31
C GLY A 554 -4.23 -47.04 24.10
N PRO A 555 -3.93 -47.41 22.80
CA PRO A 555 -3.03 -46.84 21.78
C PRO A 555 -3.65 -46.41 20.38
N LEU A 556 -3.09 -45.36 19.75
CA LEU A 556 -3.11 -45.09 18.30
C LEU A 556 -1.66 -45.06 17.79
N PHE A 557 -1.04 -46.23 17.60
CA PHE A 557 0.13 -46.32 16.74
C PHE A 557 0.12 -47.61 15.92
N VAL A 558 0.33 -47.47 14.62
CA VAL A 558 0.71 -48.59 13.75
C VAL A 558 2.24 -48.71 13.82
N GLU A 559 2.71 -49.67 14.63
CA GLU A 559 4.12 -50.08 14.80
C GLU A 559 5.13 -48.92 15.08
N PRO A 560 5.22 -48.40 16.32
CA PRO A 560 6.50 -47.99 16.88
C PRO A 560 7.25 -49.25 17.32
N SER A 561 8.55 -49.34 17.02
CA SER A 561 9.43 -50.26 17.74
C SER A 561 9.42 -49.87 19.22
N PHE A 562 9.11 -50.81 20.12
CA PHE A 562 9.03 -50.58 21.57
C PHE A 562 10.33 -50.05 22.22
N ASP A 563 11.44 -50.02 21.48
CA ASP A 563 12.75 -49.49 21.90
C ASP A 563 12.77 -47.96 22.13
N GLU A 564 11.72 -47.21 21.76
CA GLU A 564 11.70 -45.73 21.82
C GLU A 564 11.00 -45.14 23.06
N LEU A 565 10.59 -46.00 23.99
CA LEU A 565 9.99 -45.64 25.28
C LEU A 565 10.88 -46.17 26.42
N HIS A 566 11.40 -45.27 27.26
CA HIS A 566 12.21 -45.65 28.40
C HIS A 566 11.45 -45.48 29.72
N HIS A 567 11.62 -46.47 30.59
CA HIS A 567 11.18 -46.39 31.98
C HIS A 567 12.12 -45.45 32.75
N SER A 568 11.56 -44.41 33.38
CA SER A 568 12.29 -43.68 34.43
C SER A 568 12.25 -44.46 35.75
N ASP A 569 13.18 -44.13 36.67
CA ASP A 569 13.26 -44.72 38.01
C ASP A 569 12.00 -44.52 38.88
N SER A 570 11.04 -43.71 38.41
CA SER A 570 9.75 -43.40 39.06
C SER A 570 8.56 -44.18 38.49
N SER A 571 8.79 -45.30 37.79
CA SER A 571 7.73 -46.15 37.20
C SER A 571 6.77 -45.43 36.23
N SER A 572 7.25 -44.39 35.55
CA SER A 572 6.51 -43.62 34.54
C SER A 572 7.12 -43.77 33.15
N LEU A 573 6.26 -43.81 32.12
CA LEU A 573 6.62 -43.81 30.70
C LEU A 573 6.97 -42.38 30.26
N VAL A 574 8.10 -42.16 29.58
CA VAL A 574 8.53 -40.82 29.12
C VAL A 574 8.83 -40.83 27.62
N ARG A 575 8.34 -39.82 26.88
CA ARG A 575 8.56 -39.65 25.43
C ARG A 575 10.04 -39.30 25.12
N SER A 576 10.55 -39.69 23.95
CA SER A 576 11.97 -39.49 23.56
C SER A 576 12.23 -38.52 22.40
N SER A 577 11.21 -38.03 21.68
CA SER A 577 11.40 -37.12 20.53
C SER A 577 10.19 -36.21 20.26
N GLN A 578 10.43 -35.09 19.54
CA GLN A 578 9.42 -34.16 19.03
C GLN A 578 8.95 -34.57 17.62
N PHE A 579 7.80 -34.06 17.18
CA PHE A 579 7.20 -34.34 15.87
C PHE A 579 7.00 -33.07 15.02
N TRP A 580 6.71 -33.24 13.74
CA TRP A 580 6.32 -32.19 12.79
C TRP A 580 5.04 -32.57 12.06
N VAL A 581 4.27 -31.59 11.57
CA VAL A 581 3.03 -31.81 10.81
C VAL A 581 2.93 -30.84 9.62
N SER A 582 2.77 -31.38 8.42
CA SER A 582 2.53 -30.60 7.19
C SER A 582 1.12 -30.83 6.67
N VAL A 583 0.41 -29.74 6.34
CA VAL A 583 -1.02 -29.72 5.98
C VAL A 583 -1.20 -28.97 4.65
N GLU A 584 -1.67 -29.65 3.62
CA GLU A 584 -2.00 -29.04 2.33
C GLU A 584 -3.40 -28.39 2.37
N ASP A 585 -3.47 -27.14 2.81
CA ASP A 585 -4.72 -26.37 2.82
C ASP A 585 -5.03 -25.74 1.44
N ARG A 586 -5.71 -26.50 0.58
CA ARG A 586 -6.07 -26.05 -0.78
C ARG A 586 -7.06 -24.90 -0.79
N ASP A 587 -7.90 -24.74 0.23
CA ASP A 587 -9.05 -23.82 0.21
C ASP A 587 -8.99 -22.71 1.27
N ALA A 588 -7.86 -22.63 1.97
CA ALA A 588 -7.55 -21.66 3.02
C ALA A 588 -8.57 -21.70 4.17
N PHE A 589 -8.82 -22.89 4.70
CA PHE A 589 -9.59 -23.12 5.93
C PHE A 589 -8.84 -22.68 7.19
N SER A 590 -7.51 -22.61 7.15
CA SER A 590 -6.66 -22.28 8.30
C SER A 590 -6.73 -20.78 8.67
N PRO A 591 -6.84 -20.44 9.97
CA PRO A 591 -6.73 -19.08 10.49
C PRO A 591 -5.55 -18.26 9.93
N LEU A 592 -5.71 -16.92 9.95
CA LEU A 592 -4.79 -16.00 9.29
C LEU A 592 -3.35 -16.05 9.83
N ASN A 593 -3.18 -16.40 11.10
CA ASN A 593 -1.93 -16.54 11.85
C ASN A 593 -1.30 -17.95 11.77
N LEU A 594 -1.93 -18.91 11.09
CA LEU A 594 -1.46 -20.29 10.97
C LEU A 594 -0.79 -20.55 9.61
N ALA A 595 0.21 -21.44 9.59
CA ALA A 595 0.99 -21.76 8.40
C ALA A 595 0.19 -22.60 7.39
N ARG A 596 -0.46 -21.95 6.43
CA ARG A 596 -1.44 -22.55 5.47
C ARG A 596 -0.92 -23.60 4.46
N THR A 597 0.30 -24.11 4.59
CA THR A 597 0.82 -25.17 3.69
C THR A 597 1.80 -26.14 4.35
N SER A 598 2.40 -25.80 5.51
CA SER A 598 3.31 -26.68 6.27
C SER A 598 3.73 -26.05 7.61
N PHE A 599 3.64 -26.79 8.72
CA PHE A 599 4.32 -26.45 9.99
C PHE A 599 5.64 -27.24 10.08
N ASN A 600 6.70 -26.65 9.52
CA ASN A 600 8.05 -27.24 9.50
C ASN A 600 8.95 -26.67 10.61
N VAL A 601 8.39 -26.45 11.81
CA VAL A 601 9.11 -25.93 13.00
C VAL A 601 8.53 -26.62 14.24
N PRO A 602 9.35 -26.98 15.25
CA PRO A 602 8.86 -27.34 16.57
C PRO A 602 8.23 -26.11 17.23
N ASP A 603 6.95 -25.88 16.91
CA ASP A 603 6.06 -25.08 17.72
C ASP A 603 5.68 -25.96 18.90
N ASP A 604 6.44 -25.86 19.99
CA ASP A 604 6.19 -26.68 21.19
C ASP A 604 4.74 -26.57 21.64
N GLU A 605 4.08 -25.42 21.53
CA GLU A 605 2.73 -25.22 22.05
C GLU A 605 1.68 -25.94 21.19
N ILE A 606 1.68 -25.71 19.87
CA ILE A 606 0.74 -26.39 18.95
C ILE A 606 1.09 -27.88 18.80
N THR A 607 2.38 -28.22 18.78
CA THR A 607 2.83 -29.61 18.65
C THR A 607 2.54 -30.39 19.92
N LEU A 608 2.72 -29.82 21.12
CA LEU A 608 2.31 -30.48 22.36
C LEU A 608 0.80 -30.63 22.46
N HIS A 609 -0.03 -29.66 22.04
CA HIS A 609 -1.49 -29.85 22.09
C HIS A 609 -1.97 -30.91 21.09
N ILE A 610 -1.40 -30.96 19.89
CA ILE A 610 -1.70 -32.01 18.91
C ILE A 610 -1.15 -33.38 19.38
N ASP A 611 0.08 -33.44 19.88
CA ASP A 611 0.72 -34.66 20.40
C ASP A 611 0.00 -35.15 21.67
N ASP A 612 -0.43 -34.28 22.58
CA ASP A 612 -1.19 -34.65 23.78
C ASP A 612 -2.62 -35.06 23.45
N HIS A 613 -3.27 -34.44 22.45
CA HIS A 613 -4.56 -34.93 21.95
C HIS A 613 -4.41 -36.29 21.26
N LEU A 614 -3.41 -36.46 20.39
CA LEU A 614 -3.14 -37.74 19.72
C LEU A 614 -2.69 -38.82 20.71
N PHE A 615 -1.95 -38.46 21.75
CA PHE A 615 -1.53 -39.35 22.83
C PHE A 615 -2.70 -39.70 23.76
N SER A 616 -3.64 -38.77 24.00
CA SER A 616 -4.86 -39.05 24.78
C SER A 616 -5.87 -39.89 24.00
N SER A 617 -6.02 -39.62 22.70
CA SER A 617 -6.83 -40.42 21.78
C SER A 617 -6.18 -41.80 21.57
N LEU A 618 -4.84 -41.84 21.50
CA LEU A 618 -4.05 -43.06 21.62
C LEU A 618 -4.49 -43.77 22.87
N LEU A 619 -4.36 -43.18 24.06
CA LEU A 619 -4.69 -43.74 25.38
C LEU A 619 -6.14 -44.23 25.59
N LYS A 620 -7.05 -44.08 24.62
CA LYS A 620 -8.45 -44.54 24.72
C LYS A 620 -8.69 -45.92 24.10
N THR A 621 -7.87 -46.34 23.15
CA THR A 621 -8.13 -47.48 22.24
C THR A 621 -7.58 -48.86 22.71
N ILE A 622 -6.75 -48.97 23.77
CA ILE A 622 -6.27 -50.21 24.45
C ILE A 622 -7.28 -50.50 25.50
N ASP A 623 -7.77 -49.51 26.25
CA ASP A 623 -8.89 -49.69 27.16
C ASP A 623 -10.06 -50.37 26.42
N GLU A 624 -10.44 -49.81 25.26
CA GLU A 624 -11.45 -50.37 24.36
C GLU A 624 -11.11 -51.75 23.75
N ASN A 625 -9.83 -52.16 23.68
CA ASN A 625 -9.38 -53.44 23.08
C ASN A 625 -8.55 -54.34 24.02
N SER A 626 -8.62 -54.11 25.33
CA SER A 626 -7.68 -54.62 26.34
C SER A 626 -7.75 -56.13 26.50
N GLU A 627 -8.96 -56.68 26.33
CA GLU A 627 -9.22 -58.12 26.32
C GLU A 627 -8.70 -58.86 25.07
N GLU A 628 -8.52 -58.20 23.92
CA GLU A 628 -7.87 -58.83 22.76
C GLU A 628 -6.35 -58.77 22.90
N LEU A 629 -5.82 -57.63 23.34
CA LEU A 629 -4.38 -57.39 23.46
C LEU A 629 -3.73 -58.20 24.60
N SER A 630 -4.44 -58.38 25.73
CA SER A 630 -3.96 -59.25 26.83
C SER A 630 -3.89 -60.74 26.44
N LYS A 631 -4.66 -61.17 25.44
CA LYS A 631 -4.58 -62.53 24.85
C LYS A 631 -3.44 -62.68 23.83
N MET A 632 -2.75 -61.59 23.48
CA MET A 632 -1.55 -61.58 22.61
C MET A 632 -0.23 -61.60 23.39
N SER A 633 -0.21 -62.16 24.60
CA SER A 633 1.03 -62.29 25.37
C SER A 633 2.08 -63.07 24.57
N PHE A 634 3.23 -62.43 24.32
CA PHE A 634 4.34 -63.03 23.59
C PHE A 634 4.89 -64.22 24.37
N SER A 635 4.55 -65.43 23.93
CA SER A 635 5.28 -66.64 24.34
C SER A 635 6.70 -66.54 23.81
N ASN A 636 7.69 -66.58 24.69
CA ASN A 636 9.12 -66.45 24.36
C ASN A 636 9.73 -67.68 23.65
N ASP A 637 8.89 -68.57 23.11
CA ASP A 637 9.31 -69.75 22.35
C ASP A 637 9.12 -69.52 20.84
N GLY A 638 10.11 -69.97 20.06
CA GLY A 638 10.32 -69.49 18.71
C GLY A 638 9.43 -70.06 17.60
N LEU A 639 9.61 -69.47 16.41
CA LEU A 639 9.06 -69.84 15.10
C LEU A 639 7.54 -69.72 14.88
N ALA A 640 7.20 -68.64 14.15
CA ALA A 640 6.33 -68.67 12.98
C ALA A 640 4.88 -69.17 13.13
N ALA A 641 3.96 -68.24 13.43
CA ALA A 641 2.60 -68.26 12.86
C ALA A 641 2.05 -66.85 12.64
N ARG A 642 1.47 -66.61 11.45
CA ARG A 642 0.80 -65.35 11.09
C ARG A 642 -0.61 -65.29 11.69
N ARG A 643 -0.97 -64.18 12.34
CA ARG A 643 -2.33 -63.60 12.32
C ARG A 643 -2.23 -62.10 12.67
N ARG A 644 -2.56 -61.22 11.72
CA ARG A 644 -2.66 -59.76 11.90
C ARG A 644 -4.15 -59.36 11.86
N PRO A 645 -4.72 -58.76 12.92
CA PRO A 645 -6.06 -58.16 12.87
C PRO A 645 -6.05 -56.83 12.11
N LYS A 646 -7.24 -56.37 11.71
CA LYS A 646 -7.49 -55.04 11.12
C LYS A 646 -8.34 -54.21 12.07
N LEU A 647 -7.82 -53.10 12.61
CA LEU A 647 -8.60 -52.00 13.17
C LEU A 647 -7.91 -50.68 12.81
N ILE A 648 -8.51 -49.87 11.93
CA ILE A 648 -8.05 -48.55 11.49
C ILE A 648 -9.29 -47.70 11.13
N CYS A 649 -9.18 -46.36 11.25
CA CYS A 649 -10.08 -45.30 10.76
C CYS A 649 -11.23 -44.83 11.68
N TYR A 650 -10.95 -44.05 12.75
CA TYR A 650 -11.93 -43.13 13.36
C TYR A 650 -11.38 -41.86 14.06
N ALA A 651 -10.06 -41.74 14.30
CA ALA A 651 -9.54 -40.79 15.29
C ALA A 651 -9.27 -39.33 14.85
N PHE A 652 -9.52 -38.95 13.59
CA PHE A 652 -9.16 -37.62 13.07
C PHE A 652 -10.35 -36.72 12.68
N ASP A 653 -11.59 -37.22 12.70
CA ASP A 653 -12.77 -36.43 12.33
C ASP A 653 -13.20 -35.43 13.42
N GLU A 654 -12.92 -35.71 14.70
CA GLU A 654 -13.27 -34.82 15.83
C GLU A 654 -12.17 -33.83 16.24
N ALA A 655 -10.92 -34.04 15.80
CA ALA A 655 -9.75 -33.27 16.26
C ALA A 655 -9.55 -31.92 15.55
N VAL A 656 -10.40 -31.57 14.57
CA VAL A 656 -10.19 -30.42 13.67
C VAL A 656 -11.13 -29.26 14.00
N LEU A 657 -10.65 -28.39 14.91
CA LEU A 657 -11.12 -27.01 15.15
C LEU A 657 -12.55 -26.85 15.68
N CYS A 658 -12.68 -26.77 17.01
CA CYS A 658 -13.74 -25.98 17.64
C CYS A 658 -13.44 -24.48 17.41
N ILE A 659 -13.98 -23.92 16.33
CA ILE A 659 -14.11 -22.48 16.14
C ILE A 659 -15.54 -22.12 16.60
N GLU A 660 -15.67 -21.41 17.72
CA GLU A 660 -16.94 -20.72 18.05
C GLU A 660 -17.01 -19.38 17.30
N ASP A 661 -18.23 -18.91 17.02
CA ASP A 661 -18.56 -17.90 16.00
C ASP A 661 -18.01 -16.47 16.24
N ASP A 662 -17.35 -16.21 17.38
CA ASP A 662 -17.06 -14.85 17.89
C ASP A 662 -15.70 -14.26 17.46
N GLY A 663 -14.92 -14.96 16.61
CA GLY A 663 -13.81 -14.37 15.86
C GLY A 663 -12.53 -13.99 16.63
N PHE A 664 -12.43 -14.31 17.92
CA PHE A 664 -11.21 -14.17 18.72
C PHE A 664 -10.66 -15.54 19.13
N CYS A 665 -9.36 -15.75 18.91
CA CYS A 665 -8.68 -17.00 19.27
C CYS A 665 -8.20 -16.95 20.72
N HIS A 666 -8.91 -17.62 21.62
CA HIS A 666 -8.34 -18.10 22.89
C HIS A 666 -8.06 -19.60 22.72
N LEU A 667 -6.79 -20.00 22.76
CA LEU A 667 -6.45 -21.43 22.78
C LEU A 667 -6.75 -22.03 24.16
N ILE A 668 -7.30 -23.25 24.13
CA ILE A 668 -7.46 -24.19 25.26
C ILE A 668 -6.64 -25.43 24.89
#